data_AF-A0A9K3GJA7-F1
#
_entry.id   AF-A0A9K3GJA7-F1
#
_cell.length_a   1.000
_cell.length_b   1.000
_cell.length_c   1.000
_cell.angle_alpha   90.00
_cell.angle_beta   90.00
_cell.angle_gamma   90.00
#
_symmetry.space_group_name_H-M   'P 1'
#
loop_
_entity.id
_entity.type
_entity.pdbx_description
1 polymer ?
#
loop_
_entity_poly.entity_id
_entity_poly.type
_entity_poly.pdbx_seq_one_letter_code
_entity_poly.pdbx_strand_id
1 'polypeptide(L)'
;VTAPFLLNSDVRKVPVVPHMHLLSVRQKPAKGGEDDIPFFYGAQLNPPAPSDPSAPWVHEAAFDEDVSGDMDMDRDQAICNGFPFVDESLEMPVGCGPFALGPAPEDAGAALSLLLAPVAFRSATGRCIRAQDVDLVKPWYTEPCARDHPKKVHISYQKLFKQQVLHKLHHKTQRGGPRRSVLTALKNTKYFRSTELDWLEAGLQLIKQGHNALNLLIHRKNLTFLHLDYNFALKPVKTLTTKERKRSRVGSAYHLIRELLKFTKLIVDCHVQYRLGNADAFQLADALQYLFAHVGTLTGVYRYKYHVMHQIRQCKDLKHVIYYKFNSGALKGVKGPGVGIWQPAWRVWVQFLRGMSPLLERYLGNLLSRTFEGRKTRDVVHGVTKQRAESHFDLELRSAITHDILDAIPPQLQAAKSKLIMRHLSEAWRCWSANIPWAVPGMPEEIAAMIHRYVKLKADWYVRQAHYNRARIARGGTADKTLCKKNLGQWSRLYLKDEHDRQARYAAEGPFISTEAAVGIYTQLAHWLEARRFKVIPMPKATYAHDTKILTLALEKLKETYNMGAKLTASQQEELALIEAAYDAPHETLARIKRHILAQRAFRPVSIEFVDVFSHVYPCYGVDPLEKITDSYLATYLHYEADRRGLFPNWVKPTDSEPIPVLLHQFVSGINNLDNAWETEDGSSVVVLQTKLNRPS
;
A
#
# COMPACT_ATOMS: atom_id res chain seq x y z
N VAL A 1 6.33 -16.52 20.72
CA VAL A 1 5.40 -15.64 21.50
C VAL A 1 5.48 -15.92 22.99
N THR A 2 5.56 -17.18 23.42
CA THR A 2 5.70 -17.59 24.83
C THR A 2 7.03 -17.15 25.46
N ALA A 3 8.16 -17.33 24.76
CA ALA A 3 9.49 -16.87 25.20
C ALA A 3 10.09 -15.88 24.19
N PRO A 4 9.58 -14.64 24.10
CA PRO A 4 9.92 -13.74 23.00
C PRO A 4 11.38 -13.28 23.02
N PHE A 5 12.00 -13.16 24.20
CA PHE A 5 13.39 -12.71 24.40
C PHE A 5 14.42 -13.82 24.27
N LEU A 6 14.02 -15.09 24.36
CA LEU A 6 14.91 -16.24 24.25
C LEU A 6 15.01 -16.75 22.81
N LEU A 7 13.89 -16.76 22.08
CA LEU A 7 13.78 -17.42 20.78
C LEU A 7 13.95 -16.50 19.57
N ASN A 8 14.03 -15.17 19.77
CA ASN A 8 14.15 -14.21 18.68
C ASN A 8 15.38 -13.31 18.88
N SER A 9 16.07 -12.97 17.80
CA SER A 9 17.02 -11.85 17.75
C SER A 9 16.30 -10.53 17.47
N ASP A 10 16.87 -9.40 17.92
CA ASP A 10 16.36 -8.03 17.69
C ASP A 10 14.93 -7.73 18.20
N VAL A 11 14.63 -8.17 19.42
CA VAL A 11 13.32 -7.96 20.06
C VAL A 11 13.11 -6.49 20.43
N ARG A 12 12.30 -5.76 19.63
CA ARG A 12 11.95 -4.34 19.88
C ARG A 12 10.45 -4.17 20.15
N LYS A 13 10.10 -3.44 21.20
CA LYS A 13 8.71 -3.08 21.59
C LYS A 13 7.79 -4.30 21.83
N VAL A 14 8.32 -5.38 22.41
CA VAL A 14 7.54 -6.58 22.76
C VAL A 14 7.20 -6.57 24.26
N PRO A 15 5.91 -6.61 24.65
CA PRO A 15 5.51 -6.73 26.04
C PRO A 15 5.73 -8.16 26.57
N VAL A 16 5.99 -8.29 27.87
CA VAL A 16 6.04 -9.59 28.56
C VAL A 16 4.63 -10.19 28.65
N VAL A 17 4.49 -11.46 28.31
CA VAL A 17 3.21 -12.18 28.36
C VAL A 17 3.07 -12.88 29.72
N PRO A 18 1.94 -12.73 30.44
CA PRO A 18 1.67 -13.52 31.64
C PRO A 18 1.56 -15.01 31.28
N HIS A 19 2.35 -15.87 31.95
CA HIS A 19 2.48 -17.28 31.56
C HIS A 19 1.47 -18.22 32.23
N MET A 20 1.12 -17.98 33.50
CA MET A 20 0.31 -18.94 34.27
C MET A 20 -0.71 -18.22 35.14
N HIS A 21 -1.94 -18.75 35.11
CA HIS A 21 -2.99 -18.44 36.08
C HIS A 21 -3.29 -19.72 36.86
N LEU A 22 -3.67 -19.61 38.13
CA LEU A 22 -4.11 -20.75 38.93
C LEU A 22 -5.27 -21.46 38.20
N LEU A 23 -5.17 -22.78 38.03
CA LEU A 23 -6.18 -23.59 37.36
C LEU A 23 -7.48 -23.54 38.17
N SER A 24 -8.52 -22.97 37.58
CA SER A 24 -9.85 -22.94 38.20
C SER A 24 -10.55 -24.27 37.96
N VAL A 25 -10.64 -25.09 39.02
CA VAL A 25 -11.45 -26.33 39.05
C VAL A 25 -12.88 -25.94 39.46
N ARG A 26 -13.85 -26.21 38.59
CA ARG A 26 -15.24 -25.77 38.75
C ARG A 26 -16.21 -26.87 38.36
N GLN A 27 -17.11 -27.23 39.26
CA GLN A 27 -18.27 -28.07 38.98
C GLN A 27 -19.49 -27.15 38.82
N LYS A 28 -20.20 -27.27 37.70
CA LYS A 28 -21.50 -26.59 37.56
C LYS A 28 -22.55 -27.46 38.26
N PRO A 29 -23.48 -26.88 39.04
CA PRO A 29 -24.67 -27.62 39.45
C PRO A 29 -25.38 -28.14 38.19
N ALA A 30 -25.85 -29.39 38.23
CA ALA A 30 -26.47 -30.03 37.09
C ALA A 30 -27.69 -29.21 36.64
N LYS A 31 -27.76 -28.86 35.35
CA LYS A 31 -28.96 -28.22 34.81
C LYS A 31 -30.07 -29.27 34.73
N GLY A 32 -30.99 -29.24 35.69
CA GLY A 32 -32.23 -30.03 35.66
C GLY A 32 -32.28 -31.28 36.55
N GLY A 33 -31.45 -31.37 37.58
CA GLY A 33 -31.67 -32.27 38.71
C GLY A 33 -31.84 -31.43 39.97
N GLU A 34 -32.84 -31.78 40.79
CA GLU A 34 -33.28 -31.18 42.05
C GLU A 34 -32.28 -30.23 42.73
N ASP A 35 -32.78 -29.08 43.17
CA ASP A 35 -32.08 -28.00 43.89
C ASP A 35 -31.53 -28.42 45.28
N ASP A 36 -31.35 -29.72 45.55
CA ASP A 36 -31.17 -30.33 46.87
C ASP A 36 -29.79 -30.95 47.12
N ILE A 37 -28.70 -30.45 46.53
CA ILE A 37 -27.36 -30.92 46.92
C ILE A 37 -26.59 -29.82 47.67
N PRO A 38 -26.61 -29.85 49.02
CA PRO A 38 -25.82 -28.94 49.84
C PRO A 38 -24.34 -29.34 49.73
N PHE A 39 -23.55 -28.48 49.10
CA PHE A 39 -22.18 -28.18 49.51
C PHE A 39 -21.24 -29.35 49.89
N PHE A 40 -21.07 -30.40 49.08
CA PHE A 40 -19.96 -31.36 49.28
C PHE A 40 -19.38 -31.91 47.97
N TYR A 41 -18.14 -32.42 48.08
CA TYR A 41 -17.33 -33.01 47.01
C TYR A 41 -18.18 -33.89 46.07
N GLY A 42 -18.35 -33.45 44.83
CA GLY A 42 -19.09 -34.23 43.85
C GLY A 42 -18.42 -35.59 43.63
N ALA A 43 -19.22 -36.67 43.64
CA ALA A 43 -18.77 -38.04 43.36
C ALA A 43 -18.10 -38.24 41.99
N GLN A 44 -18.08 -37.21 41.13
CA GLN A 44 -17.42 -37.18 39.82
C GLN A 44 -15.96 -36.70 39.87
N LEU A 45 -15.46 -36.26 41.03
CA LEU A 45 -14.05 -35.89 41.24
C LEU A 45 -13.26 -37.07 41.79
N ASN A 46 -11.95 -37.11 41.52
CA ASN A 46 -11.06 -38.15 42.05
C ASN A 46 -11.17 -38.16 43.59
N PRO A 47 -11.59 -39.28 44.22
CA PRO A 47 -11.69 -39.35 45.67
C PRO A 47 -10.28 -39.26 46.29
N PRO A 48 -10.13 -38.60 47.44
CA PRO A 48 -8.87 -38.63 48.16
C PRO A 48 -8.56 -40.08 48.58
N ALA A 49 -7.43 -40.63 48.12
CA ALA A 49 -6.93 -41.91 48.59
C ALA A 49 -6.08 -41.69 49.86
N PRO A 50 -6.37 -42.35 50.99
CA PRO A 50 -5.48 -42.30 52.15
C PRO A 50 -4.11 -42.87 51.76
N SER A 51 -3.04 -42.15 52.11
CA SER A 51 -1.68 -42.49 51.70
C SER A 51 -1.12 -43.75 52.36
N ASP A 52 -1.72 -44.21 53.46
CA ASP A 52 -1.35 -45.45 54.13
C ASP A 52 -2.49 -45.95 55.04
N PRO A 53 -3.12 -47.11 54.77
CA PRO A 53 -4.13 -47.68 55.67
C PRO A 53 -3.53 -48.36 56.91
N SER A 54 -2.20 -48.44 57.02
CA SER A 54 -1.50 -49.26 58.02
C SER A 54 -0.87 -48.51 59.19
N ALA A 55 -0.85 -47.18 59.18
CA ALA A 55 -0.21 -46.37 60.23
C ALA A 55 -1.22 -45.42 60.91
N PRO A 56 -1.69 -45.72 62.14
CA PRO A 56 -2.38 -44.73 62.96
C PRO A 56 -1.39 -43.65 63.42
N TRP A 57 -1.76 -42.39 63.26
CA TRP A 57 -0.98 -41.21 63.67
C TRP A 57 -0.80 -41.20 65.21
N VAL A 58 0.38 -41.57 65.71
CA VAL A 58 0.72 -41.40 67.14
C VAL A 58 1.28 -40.00 67.33
N HIS A 59 0.50 -39.09 67.90
CA HIS A 59 0.97 -37.81 68.41
C HIS A 59 1.45 -38.02 69.86
N GLU A 60 2.77 -38.13 70.09
CA GLU A 60 3.35 -37.91 71.42
C GLU A 60 3.27 -36.42 71.74
N ALA A 61 2.25 -36.02 72.50
CA ALA A 61 2.17 -34.69 73.08
C ALA A 61 2.90 -34.71 74.44
N ALA A 62 4.18 -34.38 74.43
CA ALA A 62 4.91 -34.01 75.64
C ALA A 62 4.43 -32.61 76.08
N PHE A 63 3.62 -32.55 77.13
CA PHE A 63 3.38 -31.33 77.91
C PHE A 63 4.14 -31.47 79.24
N ASP A 64 5.24 -30.72 79.36
CA ASP A 64 5.92 -30.47 80.63
C ASP A 64 5.04 -29.55 81.51
N GLU A 65 4.59 -30.04 82.67
CA GLU A 65 4.02 -29.20 83.74
C GLU A 65 4.86 -29.35 85.01
N ASP A 66 5.65 -28.31 85.31
CA ASP A 66 6.18 -28.00 86.63
C ASP A 66 5.04 -27.52 87.54
N VAL A 67 4.43 -28.41 88.33
CA VAL A 67 3.70 -28.02 89.55
C VAL A 67 3.93 -29.06 90.65
N SER A 68 4.72 -28.65 91.63
CA SER A 68 4.92 -29.31 92.92
C SER A 68 3.64 -29.31 93.76
N GLY A 69 3.23 -30.47 94.27
CA GLY A 69 2.20 -30.60 95.30
C GLY A 69 1.80 -32.05 95.54
N ASP A 70 2.31 -32.61 96.64
CA ASP A 70 2.07 -33.98 97.11
C ASP A 70 0.60 -34.36 97.18
N MET A 71 0.24 -35.52 96.62
CA MET A 71 -0.63 -36.51 97.26
C MET A 71 -0.53 -37.86 96.51
N ASP A 72 0.00 -38.86 97.22
CA ASP A 72 -0.02 -40.27 96.84
C ASP A 72 -1.45 -40.77 96.60
N MET A 73 -1.70 -41.46 95.48
CA MET A 73 -2.67 -42.55 95.32
C MET A 73 -2.37 -43.34 94.02
N ASP A 74 -1.93 -44.58 94.22
CA ASP A 74 -1.92 -45.77 93.35
C ASP A 74 -1.96 -45.59 91.81
N ARG A 75 -0.77 -45.74 91.20
CA ARG A 75 -0.59 -46.16 89.81
C ARG A 75 -0.84 -47.66 89.70
N ASP A 76 -2.01 -48.06 89.20
CA ASP A 76 -2.19 -49.33 88.49
C ASP A 76 -3.57 -49.35 87.82
N GLN A 77 -3.65 -48.88 86.55
CA GLN A 77 -4.41 -49.51 85.46
C GLN A 77 -4.55 -48.59 84.22
N ALA A 78 -4.25 -49.19 83.05
CA ALA A 78 -4.76 -48.87 81.72
C ALA A 78 -4.17 -47.68 80.94
N ILE A 79 -2.96 -47.90 80.41
CA ILE A 79 -2.64 -47.54 79.02
C ILE A 79 -3.44 -48.51 78.13
N CYS A 80 -4.52 -48.04 77.51
CA CYS A 80 -5.15 -48.71 76.36
C CYS A 80 -5.80 -47.64 75.45
N ASN A 81 -5.25 -47.53 74.23
CA ASN A 81 -5.70 -46.70 73.10
C ASN A 81 -5.38 -45.21 73.25
N GLY A 82 -4.42 -44.69 72.47
CA GLY A 82 -3.91 -43.31 72.45
C GLY A 82 -4.89 -42.21 72.05
N PHE A 83 -6.11 -42.26 72.57
CA PHE A 83 -6.93 -41.08 72.84
C PHE A 83 -6.60 -40.64 74.27
N PRO A 84 -6.46 -39.33 74.56
CA PRO A 84 -6.46 -38.90 75.95
C PRO A 84 -7.72 -39.48 76.59
N PHE A 85 -7.56 -40.16 77.73
CA PHE A 85 -8.67 -40.62 78.55
C PHE A 85 -9.57 -39.41 78.75
N VAL A 86 -10.75 -39.42 78.12
CA VAL A 86 -11.74 -38.39 78.37
C VAL A 86 -12.14 -38.61 79.81
N ASP A 87 -11.65 -37.77 80.70
CA ASP A 87 -12.22 -37.66 82.03
C ASP A 87 -13.72 -37.42 81.79
N GLU A 88 -14.58 -38.38 82.15
CA GLU A 88 -16.04 -38.25 81.94
C GLU A 88 -16.61 -37.03 82.67
N SER A 89 -15.81 -36.38 83.54
CA SER A 89 -16.11 -35.11 84.21
C SER A 89 -15.77 -33.85 83.41
N LEU A 90 -15.06 -33.94 82.27
CA LEU A 90 -14.74 -32.78 81.42
C LEU A 90 -15.93 -32.46 80.51
N GLU A 91 -16.99 -31.92 81.10
CA GLU A 91 -18.16 -31.45 80.38
C GLU A 91 -17.85 -30.14 79.64
N MET A 92 -18.27 -30.04 78.37
CA MET A 92 -18.27 -28.76 77.66
C MET A 92 -19.10 -27.75 78.46
N PRO A 93 -18.58 -26.54 78.76
CA PRO A 93 -19.31 -25.55 79.55
C PRO A 93 -20.71 -25.33 78.99
N VAL A 94 -21.72 -25.28 79.87
CA VAL A 94 -23.12 -25.09 79.48
C VAL A 94 -23.25 -23.80 78.66
N GLY A 95 -23.63 -23.94 77.39
CA GLY A 95 -23.70 -22.83 76.42
C GLY A 95 -22.60 -22.83 75.34
N CYS A 96 -21.59 -23.70 75.44
CA CYS A 96 -20.62 -23.93 74.37
C CYS A 96 -21.16 -24.96 73.36
N GLY A 97 -21.65 -24.47 72.23
CA GLY A 97 -21.99 -25.26 71.04
C GLY A 97 -21.23 -24.79 69.80
N PRO A 98 -21.33 -25.51 68.67
CA PRO A 98 -20.79 -25.06 67.39
C PRO A 98 -21.31 -23.67 67.02
N PHE A 99 -20.42 -22.79 66.53
CA PHE A 99 -20.76 -21.40 66.19
C PHE A 99 -21.94 -21.25 65.19
N ALA A 100 -22.19 -22.25 64.34
CA ALA A 100 -23.29 -22.26 63.39
C ALA A 100 -23.79 -23.70 63.12
N LEU A 101 -25.02 -24.00 63.55
CA LEU A 101 -25.70 -25.30 63.37
C LEU A 101 -26.93 -25.21 62.43
N GLY A 102 -27.15 -24.06 61.78
CA GLY A 102 -28.29 -23.85 60.90
C GLY A 102 -28.10 -24.46 59.49
N PRO A 103 -29.20 -24.78 58.78
CA PRO A 103 -29.12 -25.23 57.38
C PRO A 103 -28.50 -24.13 56.49
N ALA A 104 -27.80 -24.53 55.43
CA ALA A 104 -27.29 -23.60 54.44
C ALA A 104 -28.46 -22.83 53.79
N PRO A 105 -28.30 -21.53 53.47
CA PRO A 105 -29.34 -20.77 52.77
C PRO A 105 -29.69 -21.40 51.43
N GLU A 106 -30.98 -21.43 51.06
CA GLU A 106 -31.49 -21.99 49.78
C GLU A 106 -30.80 -21.36 48.56
N ASP A 107 -30.52 -20.05 48.60
CA ASP A 107 -29.86 -19.30 47.52
C ASP A 107 -28.34 -19.47 47.43
N ALA A 108 -27.70 -20.21 48.34
CA ALA A 108 -26.25 -20.26 48.45
C ALA A 108 -25.57 -20.79 47.17
N GLY A 109 -26.19 -21.74 46.47
CA GLY A 109 -25.69 -22.25 45.19
C GLY A 109 -25.72 -21.22 44.05
N ALA A 110 -26.79 -20.41 44.00
CA ALA A 110 -26.91 -19.31 43.04
C ALA A 110 -25.90 -18.19 43.35
N ALA A 111 -25.72 -17.84 44.63
CA ALA A 111 -24.76 -16.85 45.09
C ALA A 111 -23.30 -17.24 44.74
N LEU A 112 -22.92 -18.51 44.96
CA LEU A 112 -21.62 -19.02 44.54
C LEU A 112 -21.42 -18.98 43.02
N SER A 113 -22.48 -19.28 42.27
CA SER A 113 -22.45 -19.21 40.80
C SER A 113 -22.22 -17.77 40.30
N LEU A 114 -22.78 -16.77 40.98
CA LEU A 114 -22.56 -15.34 40.68
C LEU A 114 -21.12 -14.89 41.01
N LEU A 115 -20.51 -15.41 42.08
CA LEU A 115 -19.13 -15.08 42.44
C LEU A 115 -18.12 -15.43 41.33
N LEU A 116 -18.44 -16.45 40.52
CA LEU A 116 -17.63 -16.93 39.40
C LEU A 116 -18.09 -16.40 38.03
N ALA A 117 -19.12 -15.54 38.00
CA ALA A 117 -19.66 -14.97 36.77
C ALA A 117 -18.73 -13.90 36.16
N PRO A 118 -18.92 -13.51 34.88
CA PRO A 118 -18.22 -12.37 34.30
C PRO A 118 -18.39 -11.11 35.15
N VAL A 119 -17.42 -10.18 35.07
CA VAL A 119 -17.34 -8.97 35.92
C VAL A 119 -18.65 -8.19 36.01
N ALA A 120 -19.46 -8.18 34.95
CA ALA A 120 -20.74 -7.48 34.92
C ALA A 120 -21.80 -8.07 35.89
N PHE A 121 -21.73 -9.36 36.19
CA PHE A 121 -22.69 -10.09 37.04
C PHE A 121 -22.13 -10.48 38.41
N ARG A 122 -20.80 -10.38 38.59
CA ARG A 122 -20.12 -10.74 39.83
C ARG A 122 -20.33 -9.74 40.97
N SER A 123 -20.52 -8.47 40.64
CA SER A 123 -20.69 -7.39 41.63
C SER A 123 -22.16 -7.08 41.86
N ALA A 124 -22.59 -6.98 43.13
CA ALA A 124 -23.95 -6.59 43.49
C ALA A 124 -24.24 -5.10 43.20
N THR A 125 -23.22 -4.25 43.14
CA THR A 125 -23.33 -2.82 42.85
C THR A 125 -22.37 -2.41 41.73
N GLY A 126 -22.76 -1.37 40.96
CA GLY A 126 -21.98 -0.88 39.83
C GLY A 126 -22.40 0.52 39.40
N ARG A 127 -21.59 1.15 38.55
CA ARG A 127 -21.94 2.45 37.93
C ARG A 127 -22.76 2.23 36.66
N CYS A 128 -23.78 3.04 36.46
CA CYS A 128 -24.49 3.09 35.18
C CYS A 128 -23.52 3.46 34.04
N ILE A 129 -23.49 2.65 33.00
CA ILE A 129 -22.70 2.88 31.80
C ILE A 129 -23.61 3.18 30.62
N ARG A 130 -23.09 3.90 29.63
CA ARG A 130 -23.86 4.24 28.42
C ARG A 130 -24.11 2.96 27.61
N ALA A 131 -25.28 2.86 26.98
CA ALA A 131 -25.66 1.70 26.17
C ALA A 131 -24.64 1.37 25.05
N GLN A 132 -24.01 2.39 24.45
CA GLN A 132 -22.98 2.19 23.42
C GLN A 132 -21.60 1.75 23.95
N ASP A 133 -21.35 1.86 25.26
CA ASP A 133 -20.09 1.40 25.86
C ASP A 133 -20.12 -0.10 26.17
N VAL A 134 -21.33 -0.69 26.26
CA VAL A 134 -21.53 -2.14 26.45
C VAL A 134 -21.29 -2.89 25.14
N ASP A 135 -20.38 -3.87 25.16
CA ASP A 135 -20.12 -4.74 24.01
C ASP A 135 -20.62 -6.17 24.23
N LEU A 136 -21.80 -6.48 23.69
CA LEU A 136 -22.44 -7.79 23.89
C LEU A 136 -21.69 -8.93 23.18
N VAL A 137 -21.06 -8.64 22.04
CA VAL A 137 -20.49 -9.66 21.15
C VAL A 137 -18.97 -9.79 21.32
N LYS A 138 -18.33 -8.89 22.07
CA LYS A 138 -16.89 -8.92 22.34
C LYS A 138 -16.36 -10.25 22.87
N PRO A 139 -16.99 -10.90 23.87
CA PRO A 139 -16.53 -12.19 24.35
C PRO A 139 -16.47 -13.26 23.24
N TRP A 140 -17.40 -13.20 22.28
CA TRP A 140 -17.51 -14.22 21.24
C TRP A 140 -16.31 -14.25 20.31
N TYR A 141 -15.80 -13.09 19.87
CA TYR A 141 -14.64 -13.04 18.96
C TYR A 141 -13.29 -12.89 19.68
N THR A 142 -13.28 -12.77 21.01
CA THR A 142 -12.06 -12.96 21.80
C THR A 142 -11.73 -14.44 22.01
N GLU A 143 -12.74 -15.29 22.01
CA GLU A 143 -12.57 -16.75 22.06
C GLU A 143 -12.19 -17.30 20.68
N PRO A 144 -11.50 -18.46 20.63
CA PRO A 144 -11.25 -19.16 19.38
C PRO A 144 -12.56 -19.51 18.68
N CYS A 145 -12.61 -19.29 17.36
CA CYS A 145 -13.73 -19.70 16.53
C CYS A 145 -13.84 -21.23 16.49
N ALA A 146 -15.06 -21.77 16.55
CA ALA A 146 -15.31 -23.20 16.36
C ALA A 146 -14.78 -23.69 15.00
N ARG A 147 -14.24 -24.92 14.96
CA ARG A 147 -13.60 -25.50 13.76
C ARG A 147 -14.59 -25.77 12.62
N ASP A 148 -15.86 -26.01 12.94
CA ASP A 148 -16.91 -26.34 11.97
C ASP A 148 -17.40 -25.12 11.16
N HIS A 149 -16.98 -23.91 11.53
CA HIS A 149 -17.40 -22.71 10.84
C HIS A 149 -16.65 -22.51 9.51
N PRO A 150 -17.29 -21.92 8.48
CA PRO A 150 -16.64 -21.73 7.19
C PRO A 150 -15.56 -20.65 7.26
N LYS A 151 -14.58 -20.72 6.35
CA LYS A 151 -13.42 -19.79 6.26
C LYS A 151 -13.80 -18.31 6.37
N LYS A 152 -14.95 -17.90 5.80
CA LYS A 152 -15.42 -16.50 5.88
C LYS A 152 -15.64 -16.01 7.32
N VAL A 153 -16.09 -16.90 8.22
CA VAL A 153 -16.34 -16.57 9.63
C VAL A 153 -15.01 -16.50 10.38
N HIS A 154 -14.10 -17.44 10.15
CA HIS A 154 -12.74 -17.37 10.70
C HIS A 154 -12.03 -16.06 10.37
N ILE A 155 -12.11 -15.60 9.11
CA ILE A 155 -11.56 -14.31 8.68
C ILE A 155 -12.21 -13.15 9.45
N SER A 156 -13.52 -13.21 9.69
CA SER A 156 -14.24 -12.16 10.44
C SER A 156 -13.84 -12.13 11.91
N TYR A 157 -13.68 -13.28 12.57
CA TYR A 157 -13.13 -13.37 13.93
C TYR A 157 -11.73 -12.76 14.00
N GLN A 158 -10.85 -13.12 13.06
CA GLN A 158 -9.48 -12.58 12.99
C GLN A 158 -9.48 -11.05 12.80
N LYS A 159 -10.35 -10.52 11.94
CA LYS A 159 -10.44 -9.07 11.69
C LYS A 159 -10.97 -8.29 12.89
N LEU A 160 -12.01 -8.79 13.56
CA LEU A 160 -12.56 -8.17 14.77
C LEU A 160 -11.54 -8.20 15.91
N PHE A 161 -10.86 -9.33 16.10
CA PHE A 161 -9.76 -9.44 17.06
C PHE A 161 -8.60 -8.49 16.73
N LYS A 162 -8.20 -8.38 15.46
CA LYS A 162 -7.21 -7.41 15.00
C LYS A 162 -7.60 -5.97 15.36
N GLN A 163 -8.86 -5.59 15.16
CA GLN A 163 -9.34 -4.26 15.53
C GLN A 163 -9.28 -4.02 17.04
N GLN A 164 -9.64 -5.02 17.85
CA GLN A 164 -9.52 -4.94 19.31
C GLN A 164 -8.07 -4.78 19.77
N VAL A 165 -7.13 -5.53 19.17
CA VAL A 165 -5.70 -5.40 19.45
C VAL A 165 -5.19 -4.01 19.04
N LEU A 166 -5.57 -3.51 17.87
CA LEU A 166 -5.21 -2.16 17.42
C LEU A 166 -5.76 -1.07 18.36
N HIS A 167 -7.00 -1.21 18.85
CA HIS A 167 -7.57 -0.28 19.82
C HIS A 167 -6.80 -0.28 21.14
N LYS A 168 -6.38 -1.46 21.64
CA LYS A 168 -5.55 -1.55 22.86
C LYS A 168 -4.14 -0.99 22.62
N LEU A 169 -3.51 -1.30 21.49
CA LEU A 169 -2.14 -0.90 21.15
C LEU A 169 -1.98 0.61 21.00
N HIS A 170 -2.96 1.26 20.37
CA HIS A 170 -2.95 2.70 20.12
C HIS A 170 -3.79 3.49 21.13
N HIS A 171 -4.22 2.87 22.24
CA HIS A 171 -4.94 3.56 23.29
C HIS A 171 -4.04 4.63 23.93
N LYS A 172 -4.49 5.88 23.90
CA LYS A 172 -3.84 7.00 24.59
C LYS A 172 -4.73 7.49 25.72
N THR A 173 -4.17 7.65 26.90
CA THR A 173 -4.85 8.31 28.02
C THR A 173 -5.22 9.74 27.62
N GLN A 174 -6.48 10.10 27.79
CA GLN A 174 -6.95 11.46 27.49
C GLN A 174 -6.32 12.43 28.50
N ARG A 175 -5.68 13.50 28.01
CA ARG A 175 -5.19 14.58 28.87
C ARG A 175 -6.38 15.34 29.46
N GLY A 176 -6.35 15.64 30.75
CA GLY A 176 -7.38 16.42 31.41
C GLY A 176 -7.51 17.80 30.76
N GLY A 177 -8.68 18.10 30.21
CA GLY A 177 -9.02 19.40 29.64
C GLY A 177 -10.36 19.88 30.21
N PRO A 178 -10.69 21.18 30.04
CA PRO A 178 -11.93 21.73 30.55
C PRO A 178 -13.13 21.00 29.92
N ARG A 179 -14.07 20.55 30.75
CA ARG A 179 -15.30 19.91 30.29
C ARG A 179 -16.21 20.97 29.66
N ARG A 180 -16.29 20.98 28.33
CA ARG A 180 -17.19 21.88 27.57
C ARG A 180 -18.37 21.07 27.04
N SER A 181 -19.59 21.46 27.42
CA SER A 181 -20.84 20.86 26.93
C SER A 181 -21.55 21.87 26.02
N VAL A 182 -21.67 21.52 24.73
CA VAL A 182 -22.35 22.37 23.73
C VAL A 182 -23.82 22.55 24.07
N LEU A 183 -24.51 21.48 24.49
CA LEU A 183 -25.94 21.53 24.81
C LEU A 183 -26.23 22.42 26.04
N THR A 184 -25.35 22.38 27.05
CA THR A 184 -25.47 23.27 28.22
C THR A 184 -25.27 24.72 27.81
N ALA A 185 -24.28 25.00 26.95
CA ALA A 185 -24.06 26.35 26.43
C ALA A 185 -25.25 26.86 25.60
N LEU A 186 -25.83 26.01 24.74
CA LEU A 186 -27.00 26.37 23.93
C LEU A 186 -28.25 26.61 24.78
N LYS A 187 -28.51 25.77 25.80
CA LYS A 187 -29.65 25.93 26.72
C LYS A 187 -29.63 27.24 27.49
N ASN A 188 -28.43 27.77 27.77
CA ASN A 188 -28.27 29.05 28.46
C ASN A 188 -28.60 30.27 27.57
N THR A 189 -28.77 30.08 26.27
CA THR A 189 -29.15 31.18 25.36
C THR A 189 -30.66 31.32 25.23
N LYS A 190 -31.13 32.53 24.94
CA LYS A 190 -32.56 32.83 24.75
C LYS A 190 -33.22 32.11 23.55
N TYR A 191 -32.42 31.60 22.62
CA TYR A 191 -32.89 31.02 21.37
C TYR A 191 -33.31 29.55 21.48
N PHE A 192 -32.89 28.85 22.55
CA PHE A 192 -33.18 27.43 22.74
C PHE A 192 -34.06 27.21 23.97
N ARG A 193 -35.07 26.35 23.82
CA ARG A 193 -35.97 25.89 24.90
C ARG A 193 -35.89 24.38 25.04
N SER A 194 -36.28 23.86 26.20
CA SER A 194 -36.26 22.43 26.52
C SER A 194 -37.70 21.92 26.62
N THR A 195 -37.98 20.78 26.01
CA THR A 195 -39.28 20.08 26.07
C THR A 195 -39.04 18.57 26.05
N GLU A 196 -40.01 17.80 26.50
CA GLU A 196 -40.05 16.35 26.38
C GLU A 196 -40.93 15.98 25.18
N LEU A 197 -40.51 15.01 24.36
CA LEU A 197 -41.16 14.59 23.11
C LEU A 197 -40.97 13.09 22.90
N ASP A 198 -41.85 12.46 22.11
CA ASP A 198 -41.62 11.10 21.63
C ASP A 198 -40.37 11.08 20.74
N TRP A 199 -39.57 10.01 20.84
CA TRP A 199 -38.38 9.82 20.04
C TRP A 199 -38.69 9.83 18.54
N LEU A 200 -39.84 9.25 18.15
CA LEU A 200 -40.27 9.22 16.75
C LEU A 200 -40.58 10.63 16.24
N GLU A 201 -41.27 11.44 17.05
CA GLU A 201 -41.59 12.82 16.72
C GLU A 201 -40.31 13.65 16.56
N ALA A 202 -39.37 13.56 17.50
CA ALA A 202 -38.07 14.22 17.42
C ALA A 202 -37.28 13.79 16.16
N GLY A 203 -37.32 12.50 15.80
CA GLY A 203 -36.69 11.97 14.59
C GLY A 203 -37.28 12.54 13.29
N LEU A 204 -38.61 12.62 13.20
CA LEU A 204 -39.31 13.22 12.06
C LEU A 204 -39.02 14.73 11.93
N GLN A 205 -38.99 15.45 13.06
CA GLN A 205 -38.61 16.86 13.08
C GLN A 205 -37.18 17.06 12.56
N LEU A 206 -36.22 16.24 13.00
CA LEU A 206 -34.82 16.30 12.54
C LEU A 206 -34.70 16.09 11.02
N ILE A 207 -35.42 15.12 10.46
CA ILE A 207 -35.42 14.84 9.01
C ILE A 207 -35.98 16.02 8.22
N LYS A 208 -37.11 16.57 8.67
CA LYS A 208 -37.74 17.75 8.04
C LYS A 208 -36.81 18.96 8.08
N GLN A 209 -36.19 19.23 9.23
CA GLN A 209 -35.20 20.30 9.39
C GLN A 209 -33.99 20.09 8.48
N GLY A 210 -33.45 18.87 8.42
CA GLY A 210 -32.32 18.52 7.57
C GLY A 210 -32.62 18.69 6.08
N HIS A 211 -33.79 18.24 5.62
CA HIS A 211 -34.23 18.43 4.24
C HIS A 211 -34.37 19.91 3.88
N ASN A 212 -35.04 20.69 4.75
CA ASN A 212 -35.22 22.12 4.56
C ASN A 212 -33.88 22.87 4.54
N ALA A 213 -32.95 22.56 5.44
CA ALA A 213 -31.64 23.20 5.49
C ALA A 213 -30.83 22.94 4.21
N LEU A 214 -30.86 21.71 3.68
CA LEU A 214 -30.17 21.38 2.44
C LEU A 214 -30.83 22.05 1.22
N ASN A 215 -32.16 22.08 1.15
CA ASN A 215 -32.88 22.79 0.09
C ASN A 215 -32.61 24.29 0.10
N LEU A 216 -32.66 24.93 1.28
CA LEU A 216 -32.31 26.34 1.41
C LEU A 216 -30.89 26.62 0.89
N LEU A 217 -29.95 25.69 1.08
CA LEU A 217 -28.59 25.83 0.53
C LEU A 217 -28.55 25.68 -1.00
N ILE A 218 -29.35 24.80 -1.59
CA ILE A 218 -29.50 24.68 -3.06
C ILE A 218 -30.06 25.98 -3.63
N HIS A 219 -31.16 26.48 -3.05
CA HIS A 219 -31.81 27.72 -3.48
C HIS A 219 -30.92 28.94 -3.28
N ARG A 220 -30.20 29.04 -2.14
CA ARG A 220 -29.24 30.14 -1.89
C ARG A 220 -28.12 30.20 -2.92
N LYS A 221 -27.73 29.05 -3.50
CA LYS A 221 -26.74 28.99 -4.58
C LYS A 221 -27.32 29.20 -5.98
N ASN A 222 -28.62 29.43 -6.07
CA ASN A 222 -29.41 29.53 -7.30
C ASN A 222 -29.23 28.30 -8.20
N LEU A 223 -29.37 27.11 -7.61
CA LEU A 223 -29.28 25.82 -8.31
C LEU A 223 -30.69 25.25 -8.58
N THR A 224 -31.54 26.03 -9.26
CA THR A 224 -32.96 25.69 -9.51
C THR A 224 -33.17 24.44 -10.37
N PHE A 225 -32.16 24.04 -11.13
CA PHE A 225 -32.17 22.85 -11.97
C PHE A 225 -31.81 21.56 -11.21
N LEU A 226 -31.61 21.63 -9.89
CA LEU A 226 -31.43 20.48 -9.00
C LEU A 226 -32.62 20.36 -8.05
N HIS A 227 -33.13 19.15 -7.90
CA HIS A 227 -34.17 18.81 -6.95
C HIS A 227 -33.64 17.78 -5.95
N LEU A 228 -33.82 18.05 -4.66
CA LEU A 228 -33.57 17.09 -3.58
C LEU A 228 -34.92 16.46 -3.21
N ASP A 229 -35.03 15.15 -3.37
CA ASP A 229 -36.22 14.43 -2.92
C ASP A 229 -36.22 14.21 -1.39
N TYR A 230 -37.37 13.80 -0.84
CA TYR A 230 -37.50 13.52 0.60
C TYR A 230 -36.66 12.32 1.07
N ASN A 231 -36.21 11.46 0.15
CA ASN A 231 -35.26 10.36 0.43
C ASN A 231 -33.79 10.80 0.28
N PHE A 232 -33.54 12.12 0.21
CA PHE A 232 -32.23 12.74 0.10
C PHE A 232 -31.44 12.34 -1.15
N ALA A 233 -32.10 11.94 -2.24
CA ALA A 233 -31.48 11.82 -3.54
C ALA A 233 -31.53 13.18 -4.27
N LEU A 234 -30.37 13.62 -4.77
CA LEU A 234 -30.24 14.85 -5.54
C LEU A 234 -30.29 14.52 -7.03
N LYS A 235 -31.34 14.96 -7.71
CA LYS A 235 -31.58 14.67 -9.12
C LYS A 235 -31.56 15.97 -9.94
N PRO A 236 -30.98 15.97 -11.15
CA PRO A 236 -31.15 17.09 -12.07
C PRO A 236 -32.57 17.07 -12.64
N VAL A 237 -33.21 18.23 -12.71
CA VAL A 237 -34.57 18.38 -13.27
C VAL A 237 -34.53 18.30 -14.81
N LYS A 238 -33.41 18.72 -15.40
CA LYS A 238 -33.16 18.72 -16.85
C LYS A 238 -31.72 18.29 -17.15
N THR A 239 -31.42 18.02 -18.41
CA THR A 239 -30.03 17.85 -18.87
C THR A 239 -29.26 19.16 -18.67
N LEU A 240 -28.14 19.08 -17.93
CA LEU A 240 -27.39 20.27 -17.53
C LEU A 240 -26.35 20.65 -18.59
N THR A 241 -26.28 21.94 -18.91
CA THR A 241 -25.18 22.49 -19.70
C THR A 241 -23.84 22.35 -18.97
N THR A 242 -22.72 22.51 -19.68
CA THR A 242 -21.38 22.46 -19.06
C THR A 242 -21.20 23.54 -17.98
N LYS A 243 -21.79 24.74 -18.16
CA LYS A 243 -21.78 25.83 -17.17
C LYS A 243 -22.61 25.48 -15.93
N GLU A 244 -23.83 25.00 -16.11
CA GLU A 244 -24.69 24.54 -15.00
C GLU A 244 -24.05 23.37 -14.25
N ARG A 245 -23.45 22.41 -14.96
CA ARG A 245 -22.73 21.27 -14.36
C ARG A 245 -21.52 21.73 -13.54
N LYS A 246 -20.74 22.72 -14.01
CA LYS A 246 -19.62 23.28 -13.22
C LYS A 246 -20.11 24.00 -11.96
N ARG A 247 -21.19 24.78 -12.07
CA ARG A 247 -21.78 25.54 -10.95
C ARG A 247 -22.44 24.64 -9.90
N SER A 248 -23.05 23.54 -10.33
CA SER A 248 -23.79 22.61 -9.48
C SER A 248 -22.97 21.50 -8.83
N ARG A 249 -21.66 21.48 -9.06
CA ARG A 249 -20.73 20.63 -8.31
C ARG A 249 -20.70 21.05 -6.84
N VAL A 250 -21.62 20.48 -6.07
CA VAL A 250 -21.65 20.68 -4.62
C VAL A 250 -20.51 19.87 -3.99
N GLY A 251 -19.86 20.45 -2.97
CA GLY A 251 -18.69 19.84 -2.34
C GLY A 251 -19.03 18.55 -1.56
N SER A 252 -17.99 17.79 -1.22
CA SER A 252 -18.11 16.56 -0.42
C SER A 252 -18.83 16.76 0.91
N ALA A 253 -18.69 17.93 1.55
CA ALA A 253 -19.37 18.26 2.80
C ALA A 253 -20.90 18.16 2.70
N TYR A 254 -21.48 18.72 1.63
CA TYR A 254 -22.93 18.69 1.39
C TYR A 254 -23.41 17.27 1.14
N HIS A 255 -22.69 16.52 0.31
CA HIS A 255 -23.07 15.15 0.01
C HIS A 255 -22.90 14.22 1.21
N LEU A 256 -21.88 14.45 2.04
CA LEU A 256 -21.66 13.66 3.25
C LEU A 256 -22.80 13.85 4.26
N ILE A 257 -23.22 15.10 4.54
CA ILE A 257 -24.37 15.34 5.43
C ILE A 257 -25.69 14.82 4.83
N ARG A 258 -25.87 14.93 3.51
CA ARG A 258 -27.03 14.39 2.80
C ARG A 258 -27.13 12.87 2.96
N GLU A 259 -26.04 12.13 2.78
CA GLU A 259 -26.05 10.68 2.96
C GLU A 259 -26.23 10.27 4.43
N LEU A 260 -25.77 11.07 5.38
CA LEU A 260 -26.03 10.84 6.81
C LEU A 260 -27.49 11.10 7.18
N LEU A 261 -28.10 12.15 6.64
CA LEU A 261 -29.54 12.38 6.81
C LEU A 261 -30.37 11.29 6.14
N LYS A 262 -29.94 10.78 4.98
CA LYS A 262 -30.53 9.58 4.37
C LYS A 262 -30.45 8.37 5.30
N PHE A 263 -29.29 8.12 5.90
CA PHE A 263 -29.10 7.03 6.87
C PHE A 263 -30.03 7.17 8.08
N THR A 264 -30.10 8.36 8.69
CA THR A 264 -31.01 8.62 9.81
C THR A 264 -32.47 8.49 9.39
N LYS A 265 -32.83 8.96 8.19
CA LYS A 265 -34.18 8.83 7.63
C LYS A 265 -34.62 7.37 7.57
N LEU A 266 -33.78 6.49 7.01
CA LEU A 266 -34.09 5.07 6.92
C LEU A 266 -34.36 4.44 8.30
N ILE A 267 -33.63 4.86 9.34
CA ILE A 267 -33.85 4.37 10.71
C ILE A 267 -35.21 4.83 11.23
N VAL A 268 -35.50 6.13 11.12
CA VAL A 268 -36.78 6.70 11.59
C VAL A 268 -37.95 6.11 10.81
N ASP A 269 -37.85 5.94 9.49
CA ASP A 269 -38.89 5.34 8.67
C ASP A 269 -39.23 3.91 9.11
N CYS A 270 -38.24 3.09 9.50
CA CYS A 270 -38.50 1.76 10.07
C CYS A 270 -39.36 1.85 11.35
N HIS A 271 -39.06 2.80 12.24
CA HIS A 271 -39.87 3.03 13.44
C HIS A 271 -41.26 3.62 13.13
N VAL A 272 -41.39 4.45 12.08
CA VAL A 272 -42.71 4.92 11.60
C VAL A 272 -43.56 3.73 11.15
N GLN A 273 -43.02 2.83 10.33
CA GLN A 273 -43.76 1.67 9.84
C GLN A 273 -44.22 0.74 10.96
N TYR A 274 -43.36 0.55 11.98
CA TYR A 274 -43.73 -0.19 13.19
C TYR A 274 -44.87 0.49 13.96
N ARG A 275 -44.80 1.82 14.18
CA ARG A 275 -45.82 2.56 14.93
C ARG A 275 -47.14 2.74 14.18
N LEU A 276 -47.12 2.68 12.85
CA LEU A 276 -48.32 2.64 12.01
C LEU A 276 -49.00 1.25 12.01
N GLY A 277 -48.38 0.22 12.60
CA GLY A 277 -48.91 -1.15 12.62
C GLY A 277 -48.67 -1.94 11.33
N ASN A 278 -47.88 -1.40 10.39
CA ASN A 278 -47.56 -2.07 9.12
C ASN A 278 -46.47 -3.14 9.26
N ALA A 279 -45.70 -3.11 10.36
CA ALA A 279 -44.60 -4.03 10.63
C ALA A 279 -44.61 -4.48 12.09
N ASP A 280 -44.25 -5.74 12.32
CA ASP A 280 -44.13 -6.32 13.65
C ASP A 280 -42.81 -5.93 14.35
N ALA A 281 -42.74 -6.08 15.68
CA ALA A 281 -41.56 -5.78 16.49
C ALA A 281 -40.32 -6.59 16.06
N PHE A 282 -40.50 -7.87 15.72
CA PHE A 282 -39.40 -8.71 15.22
C PHE A 282 -38.92 -8.26 13.84
N GLN A 283 -39.84 -7.84 12.98
CA GLN A 283 -39.52 -7.29 11.66
C GLN A 283 -38.79 -5.95 11.77
N LEU A 284 -39.17 -5.09 12.72
CA LEU A 284 -38.43 -3.86 13.04
C LEU A 284 -36.99 -4.17 13.46
N ALA A 285 -36.80 -5.14 14.36
CA ALA A 285 -35.47 -5.51 14.84
C ALA A 285 -34.58 -6.08 13.72
N ASP A 286 -35.13 -6.94 12.85
CA ASP A 286 -34.42 -7.46 11.67
C ASP A 286 -34.13 -6.35 10.64
N ALA A 287 -35.08 -5.43 10.41
CA ALA A 287 -34.90 -4.28 9.53
C ALA A 287 -33.78 -3.36 10.02
N LEU A 288 -33.70 -3.07 11.32
CA LEU A 288 -32.60 -2.30 11.91
C LEU A 288 -31.27 -3.01 11.77
N GLN A 289 -31.22 -4.33 12.01
CA GLN A 289 -29.99 -5.10 11.81
C GLN A 289 -29.54 -5.07 10.34
N TYR A 290 -30.48 -5.26 9.40
CA TYR A 290 -30.21 -5.18 7.98
C TYR A 290 -29.66 -3.78 7.62
N LEU A 291 -30.33 -2.73 8.07
CA LEU A 291 -29.95 -1.34 7.82
C LEU A 291 -28.50 -1.08 8.27
N PHE A 292 -28.15 -1.39 9.53
CA PHE A 292 -26.81 -1.14 10.05
C PHE A 292 -25.73 -2.03 9.43
N ALA A 293 -26.08 -3.24 8.99
CA ALA A 293 -25.16 -4.13 8.26
C ALA A 293 -24.95 -3.71 6.80
N HIS A 294 -25.93 -3.02 6.20
CA HIS A 294 -26.00 -2.72 4.76
C HIS A 294 -26.01 -1.22 4.43
N VAL A 295 -25.46 -0.37 5.30
CA VAL A 295 -25.35 1.09 5.06
C VAL A 295 -24.64 1.40 3.74
N GLY A 296 -23.63 0.63 3.35
CA GLY A 296 -22.90 0.83 2.09
C GLY A 296 -23.72 0.57 0.82
N THR A 297 -24.79 -0.21 0.90
CA THR A 297 -25.70 -0.46 -0.22
C THR A 297 -26.91 0.46 -0.19
N LEU A 298 -27.45 0.74 1.01
CA LEU A 298 -28.61 1.62 1.18
C LEU A 298 -28.26 3.11 1.01
N THR A 299 -27.02 3.48 1.33
CA THR A 299 -26.50 4.84 1.21
C THR A 299 -25.25 4.89 0.34
N GLY A 300 -24.89 6.08 -0.13
CA GLY A 300 -23.69 6.37 -0.91
C GLY A 300 -22.54 6.97 -0.10
N VAL A 301 -22.55 6.86 1.23
CA VAL A 301 -21.62 7.59 2.13
C VAL A 301 -20.14 7.35 1.80
N TYR A 302 -19.77 6.15 1.37
CA TYR A 302 -18.40 5.78 1.00
C TYR A 302 -17.86 6.54 -0.23
N ARG A 303 -18.74 7.03 -1.11
CA ARG A 303 -18.34 7.83 -2.29
C ARG A 303 -17.77 9.19 -1.88
N TYR A 304 -18.29 9.75 -0.79
CA TYR A 304 -17.92 11.08 -0.30
C TYR A 304 -16.89 11.01 0.84
N LYS A 305 -16.80 9.86 1.53
CA LYS A 305 -15.71 9.55 2.46
C LYS A 305 -15.39 8.06 2.47
N TYR A 306 -14.38 7.66 1.70
CA TYR A 306 -14.02 6.25 1.51
C TYR A 306 -13.57 5.54 2.79
N HIS A 307 -13.00 6.27 3.76
CA HIS A 307 -12.56 5.68 5.04
C HIS A 307 -13.69 4.99 5.82
N VAL A 308 -14.97 5.31 5.55
CA VAL A 308 -16.12 4.60 6.15
C VAL A 308 -16.18 3.11 5.78
N MET A 309 -15.43 2.68 4.77
CA MET A 309 -15.26 1.26 4.41
C MET A 309 -14.68 0.44 5.57
N HIS A 310 -14.02 1.05 6.55
CA HIS A 310 -13.62 0.35 7.78
C HIS A 310 -14.84 -0.07 8.60
N GLN A 311 -15.81 0.83 8.82
CA GLN A 311 -17.06 0.55 9.53
C GLN A 311 -17.94 -0.45 8.77
N ILE A 312 -18.10 -0.27 7.46
CA ILE A 312 -18.91 -1.19 6.64
C ILE A 312 -18.36 -2.61 6.69
N ARG A 313 -17.03 -2.78 6.61
CA ARG A 313 -16.39 -4.10 6.76
C ARG A 313 -16.58 -4.67 8.17
N GLN A 314 -16.45 -3.84 9.20
CA GLN A 314 -16.67 -4.25 10.59
C GLN A 314 -18.12 -4.72 10.83
N CYS A 315 -19.13 -4.02 10.31
CA CYS A 315 -20.53 -4.44 10.41
C CYS A 315 -20.77 -5.76 9.66
N LYS A 316 -20.11 -5.97 8.51
CA LYS A 316 -20.17 -7.25 7.79
C LYS A 316 -19.52 -8.39 8.59
N ASP A 317 -18.40 -8.14 9.24
CA ASP A 317 -17.73 -9.13 10.09
C ASP A 317 -18.58 -9.46 11.33
N LEU A 318 -19.18 -8.45 11.98
CA LEU A 318 -20.14 -8.64 13.09
C LEU A 318 -21.35 -9.45 12.65
N LYS A 319 -21.92 -9.15 11.47
CA LYS A 319 -23.01 -9.93 10.87
C LYS A 319 -22.63 -11.41 10.74
N HIS A 320 -21.42 -11.73 10.26
CA HIS A 320 -20.99 -13.13 10.16
C HIS A 320 -20.92 -13.82 11.52
N VAL A 321 -20.34 -13.17 12.54
CA VAL A 321 -20.24 -13.74 13.88
C VAL A 321 -21.63 -13.98 14.48
N ILE A 322 -22.51 -12.98 14.40
CA ILE A 322 -23.87 -13.04 14.95
C ILE A 322 -24.67 -14.13 14.25
N TYR A 323 -24.67 -14.18 12.92
CA TYR A 323 -25.54 -15.09 12.17
C TYR A 323 -25.14 -16.56 12.37
N TYR A 324 -23.84 -16.85 12.48
CA TYR A 324 -23.39 -18.23 12.69
C TYR A 324 -23.62 -18.70 14.13
N LYS A 325 -23.53 -17.82 15.13
CA LYS A 325 -23.92 -18.17 16.50
C LYS A 325 -25.45 -18.25 16.68
N PHE A 326 -26.21 -17.39 16.00
CA PHE A 326 -27.67 -17.36 16.09
C PHE A 326 -28.33 -18.53 15.35
N ASN A 327 -27.90 -18.83 14.12
CA ASN A 327 -28.46 -19.93 13.31
C ASN A 327 -27.83 -21.29 13.67
N SER A 328 -27.61 -21.54 14.96
CA SER A 328 -27.07 -22.78 15.52
C SER A 328 -28.17 -23.59 16.23
N GLY A 329 -27.92 -24.87 16.54
CA GLY A 329 -28.90 -25.74 17.23
C GLY A 329 -30.12 -26.07 16.38
N ALA A 330 -31.33 -25.84 16.90
CA ALA A 330 -32.60 -26.10 16.20
C ALA A 330 -32.79 -25.27 14.91
N LEU A 331 -32.05 -24.16 14.77
CA LEU A 331 -32.07 -23.29 13.59
C LEU A 331 -30.91 -23.57 12.61
N LYS A 332 -30.16 -24.67 12.83
CA LYS A 332 -29.02 -25.06 11.99
C LYS A 332 -29.50 -25.39 10.58
N GLY A 333 -28.99 -24.64 9.60
CA GLY A 333 -29.33 -24.82 8.18
C GLY A 333 -30.37 -23.81 7.65
N VAL A 334 -31.09 -23.12 8.54
CA VAL A 334 -32.02 -22.06 8.14
C VAL A 334 -31.24 -20.81 7.73
N LYS A 335 -31.29 -20.48 6.44
CA LYS A 335 -30.74 -19.25 5.87
C LYS A 335 -31.90 -18.34 5.48
N GLY A 336 -32.43 -17.61 6.45
CA GLY A 336 -33.55 -16.68 6.24
C GLY A 336 -33.33 -15.33 6.96
N PRO A 337 -34.17 -14.33 6.66
CA PRO A 337 -34.33 -13.15 7.51
C PRO A 337 -34.86 -13.53 8.90
N GLY A 338 -34.70 -12.66 9.90
CA GLY A 338 -35.17 -12.91 11.27
C GLY A 338 -34.10 -12.80 12.36
N VAL A 339 -32.96 -12.16 12.07
CA VAL A 339 -31.87 -11.95 13.06
C VAL A 339 -31.91 -10.49 13.53
N GLY A 340 -32.65 -10.23 14.62
CA GLY A 340 -32.87 -8.89 15.16
C GLY A 340 -31.77 -8.31 16.07
N ILE A 341 -30.52 -8.81 16.03
CA ILE A 341 -29.44 -8.38 16.95
C ILE A 341 -28.66 -7.18 16.38
N TRP A 342 -29.23 -5.98 16.49
CA TRP A 342 -28.70 -4.75 15.87
C TRP A 342 -27.70 -3.95 16.71
N GLN A 343 -27.64 -4.18 18.03
CA GLN A 343 -26.81 -3.41 18.97
C GLN A 343 -25.33 -3.31 18.58
N PRO A 344 -24.64 -4.38 18.15
CA PRO A 344 -23.22 -4.32 17.81
C PRO A 344 -22.95 -3.44 16.58
N ALA A 345 -23.80 -3.54 15.56
CA ALA A 345 -23.67 -2.75 14.34
C ALA A 345 -24.05 -1.27 14.59
N TRP A 346 -25.09 -1.02 15.38
CA TRP A 346 -25.45 0.33 15.84
C TRP A 346 -24.29 1.04 16.54
N ARG A 347 -23.57 0.35 17.43
CA ARG A 347 -22.40 0.91 18.12
C ARG A 347 -21.30 1.38 17.18
N VAL A 348 -21.03 0.61 16.12
CA VAL A 348 -20.03 0.99 15.10
C VAL A 348 -20.40 2.33 14.47
N TRP A 349 -21.68 2.54 14.15
CA TRP A 349 -22.17 3.78 13.56
C TRP A 349 -22.20 4.95 14.54
N VAL A 350 -22.54 4.72 15.81
CA VAL A 350 -22.47 5.75 16.87
C VAL A 350 -21.03 6.22 17.09
N GLN A 351 -20.06 5.30 17.14
CA GLN A 351 -18.64 5.62 17.27
C GLN A 351 -18.11 6.35 16.04
N PHE A 352 -18.58 5.98 14.85
CA PHE A 352 -18.29 6.69 13.62
C PHE A 352 -18.80 8.14 13.65
N LEU A 353 -20.05 8.35 14.08
CA LEU A 353 -20.63 9.69 14.21
C LEU A 353 -19.85 10.54 15.22
N ARG A 354 -19.43 9.96 16.36
CA ARG A 354 -18.57 10.64 17.35
C ARG A 354 -17.29 11.21 16.72
N GLY A 355 -16.63 10.47 15.85
CA GLY A 355 -15.43 10.94 15.14
C GLY A 355 -15.74 11.88 13.96
N MET A 356 -16.96 11.79 13.40
CA MET A 356 -17.38 12.59 12.25
C MET A 356 -17.85 13.99 12.62
N SER A 357 -18.54 14.15 13.76
CA SER A 357 -19.12 15.42 14.19
C SER A 357 -18.16 16.61 14.09
N PRO A 358 -16.95 16.59 14.71
CA PRO A 358 -16.05 17.74 14.62
C PRO A 358 -15.54 18.00 13.18
N LEU A 359 -15.41 16.96 12.37
CA LEU A 359 -14.99 17.11 10.97
C LEU A 359 -16.08 17.77 10.13
N LEU A 360 -17.33 17.35 10.33
CA LEU A 360 -18.49 17.90 9.63
C LEU A 360 -18.79 19.32 10.08
N GLU A 361 -18.71 19.63 11.37
CA GLU A 361 -18.85 20.98 11.90
C GLU A 361 -17.86 21.94 11.21
N ARG A 362 -16.58 21.56 11.10
CA ARG A 362 -15.58 22.35 10.38
C ARG A 362 -15.90 22.49 8.90
N TYR A 363 -16.29 21.40 8.24
CA TYR A 363 -16.56 21.40 6.80
C TYR A 363 -17.82 22.19 6.43
N LEU A 364 -18.88 22.06 7.21
CA LEU A 364 -20.12 22.80 7.05
C LEU A 364 -19.93 24.25 7.47
N GLY A 365 -19.20 24.54 8.56
CA GLY A 365 -18.81 25.89 8.94
C GLY A 365 -18.09 26.61 7.80
N ASN A 366 -17.02 26.00 7.25
CA ASN A 366 -16.31 26.56 6.10
C ASN A 366 -17.19 26.71 4.86
N LEU A 367 -18.12 25.78 4.62
CA LEU A 367 -19.07 25.86 3.51
C LEU A 367 -20.03 27.04 3.67
N LEU A 368 -20.56 27.24 4.88
CA LEU A 368 -21.50 28.30 5.21
C LEU A 368 -20.80 29.66 5.21
N SER A 369 -19.68 29.83 5.91
CA SER A 369 -18.88 31.06 5.86
C SER A 369 -18.53 31.44 4.43
N ARG A 370 -18.10 30.49 3.59
CA ARG A 370 -17.84 30.78 2.17
C ARG A 370 -19.08 31.14 1.36
N THR A 371 -20.25 30.67 1.76
CA THR A 371 -21.52 30.97 1.08
C THR A 371 -22.08 32.33 1.51
N PHE A 372 -21.85 32.74 2.75
CA PHE A 372 -22.33 34.02 3.29
C PHE A 372 -21.31 35.16 3.13
N GLU A 373 -20.04 34.93 3.46
CA GLU A 373 -18.95 35.92 3.43
C GLU A 373 -18.18 35.93 2.10
N GLY A 374 -18.36 34.91 1.24
CA GLY A 374 -17.63 34.77 -0.02
C GLY A 374 -16.25 34.11 0.14
N ARG A 375 -15.45 34.09 -0.94
CA ARG A 375 -14.08 33.54 -0.93
C ARG A 375 -13.06 34.66 -0.77
N LYS A 376 -12.15 34.51 0.20
CA LYS A 376 -10.96 35.37 0.34
C LYS A 376 -9.87 34.89 -0.61
N THR A 377 -9.64 35.63 -1.70
CA THR A 377 -8.71 35.21 -2.78
C THR A 377 -7.24 35.57 -2.49
N ARG A 378 -6.98 36.59 -1.66
CA ARG A 378 -5.63 37.14 -1.42
C ARG A 378 -4.94 36.63 -0.16
N ASP A 379 -5.68 36.11 0.82
CA ASP A 379 -5.13 35.79 2.15
C ASP A 379 -4.48 34.39 2.26
N VAL A 380 -4.66 33.53 1.26
CA VAL A 380 -4.17 32.14 1.33
C VAL A 380 -2.87 31.99 0.54
N VAL A 381 -1.75 31.94 1.25
CA VAL A 381 -0.46 31.54 0.67
C VAL A 381 -0.51 30.07 0.30
N HIS A 382 -0.37 29.77 -0.99
CA HIS A 382 -0.33 28.40 -1.48
C HIS A 382 1.08 27.81 -1.32
N GLY A 383 1.19 26.70 -0.60
CA GLY A 383 2.44 25.94 -0.54
C GLY A 383 2.88 25.42 -1.92
N VAL A 384 4.19 25.32 -2.13
CA VAL A 384 4.77 24.79 -3.37
C VAL A 384 4.56 23.28 -3.44
N THR A 385 3.71 22.86 -4.37
CA THR A 385 3.44 21.43 -4.64
C THR A 385 4.32 20.91 -5.76
N LYS A 386 4.38 19.57 -5.93
CA LYS A 386 5.14 18.90 -6.99
C LYS A 386 4.94 19.52 -8.38
N GLN A 387 3.72 19.93 -8.73
CA GLN A 387 3.41 20.52 -10.03
C GLN A 387 4.12 21.87 -10.27
N ARG A 388 4.37 22.64 -9.21
CA ARG A 388 4.95 24.00 -9.30
C ARG A 388 6.42 24.06 -8.92
N ALA A 389 7.04 22.93 -8.56
CA ALA A 389 8.43 22.90 -8.08
C ALA A 389 9.42 23.47 -9.11
N GLU A 390 9.33 23.06 -10.37
CA GLU A 390 10.20 23.56 -11.45
C GLU A 390 9.95 25.05 -11.73
N SER A 391 8.68 25.47 -11.81
CA SER A 391 8.31 26.88 -12.05
C SER A 391 8.71 27.79 -10.89
N HIS A 392 8.64 27.29 -9.65
CA HIS A 392 9.07 28.03 -8.47
C HIS A 392 10.59 28.19 -8.44
N PHE A 393 11.34 27.13 -8.75
CA PHE A 393 12.79 27.21 -8.88
C PHE A 393 13.21 28.24 -9.92
N ASP A 394 12.57 28.24 -11.10
CA ASP A 394 12.83 29.26 -12.12
C ASP A 394 12.44 30.67 -11.64
N LEU A 395 11.37 30.82 -10.85
CA LEU A 395 10.97 32.13 -10.29
C LEU A 395 11.99 32.65 -9.28
N GLU A 396 12.46 31.79 -8.36
CA GLU A 396 13.51 32.12 -7.39
C GLU A 396 14.83 32.45 -8.08
N LEU A 397 15.24 31.66 -9.08
CA LEU A 397 16.43 31.90 -9.88
C LEU A 397 16.36 33.26 -10.57
N ARG A 398 15.22 33.58 -11.19
CA ARG A 398 15.02 34.90 -11.84
C ARG A 398 15.03 36.04 -10.84
N SER A 399 14.48 35.84 -9.64
CA SER A 399 14.51 36.84 -8.57
C SER A 399 15.94 37.11 -8.08
N ALA A 400 16.73 36.06 -7.83
CA ALA A 400 18.13 36.18 -7.41
C ALA A 400 18.96 36.94 -8.45
N ILE A 401 18.81 36.58 -9.72
CA ILE A 401 19.52 37.25 -10.82
C ILE A 401 19.09 38.71 -10.96
N THR A 402 17.80 39.01 -10.75
CA THR A 402 17.33 40.39 -10.83
C THR A 402 17.97 41.25 -9.73
N HIS A 403 18.17 40.70 -8.52
CA HIS A 403 18.92 41.40 -7.48
C HIS A 403 20.38 41.64 -7.89
N ASP A 404 21.10 40.61 -8.36
CA ASP A 404 22.49 40.76 -8.80
C ASP A 404 22.65 41.73 -9.99
N ILE A 405 21.68 41.76 -10.91
CA ILE A 405 21.64 42.71 -12.03
C ILE A 405 21.50 44.15 -11.52
N LEU A 406 20.64 44.38 -10.51
CA LEU A 406 20.42 45.72 -9.96
C LEU A 406 21.68 46.24 -9.26
N ASP A 407 22.44 45.35 -8.63
CA ASP A 407 23.70 45.71 -7.96
C ASP A 407 24.83 45.97 -8.98
N ALA A 408 24.85 45.25 -10.10
CA ALA A 408 25.89 45.37 -11.14
C ALA A 408 25.67 46.55 -12.12
N ILE A 409 24.45 47.07 -12.27
CA ILE A 409 24.11 48.09 -13.28
C ILE A 409 23.80 49.44 -12.64
N PRO A 410 24.36 50.55 -13.17
CA PRO A 410 24.02 51.90 -12.73
C PRO A 410 22.53 52.21 -12.85
N PRO A 411 21.94 52.99 -11.91
CA PRO A 411 20.49 53.18 -11.77
C PRO A 411 19.79 53.70 -13.03
N GLN A 412 20.50 54.43 -13.88
CA GLN A 412 19.96 55.04 -15.11
C GLN A 412 19.60 54.01 -16.20
N LEU A 413 20.19 52.80 -16.19
CA LEU A 413 20.06 51.80 -17.27
C LEU A 413 19.34 50.52 -16.86
N GLN A 414 18.90 50.40 -15.59
CA GLN A 414 18.41 49.16 -14.99
C GLN A 414 17.15 48.60 -15.66
N ALA A 415 16.15 49.43 -15.97
CA ALA A 415 14.86 48.96 -16.48
C ALA A 415 14.91 48.35 -17.89
N ALA A 416 15.74 48.92 -18.78
CA ALA A 416 15.89 48.44 -20.16
C ALA A 416 16.86 47.24 -20.25
N LYS A 417 18.02 47.33 -19.57
CA LYS A 417 19.06 46.30 -19.65
C LYS A 417 18.72 45.03 -18.87
N SER A 418 17.98 45.11 -17.76
CA SER A 418 17.57 43.92 -16.99
C SER A 418 16.78 42.91 -17.83
N LYS A 419 15.78 43.36 -18.59
CA LYS A 419 15.00 42.49 -19.48
C LYS A 419 15.86 41.84 -20.57
N LEU A 420 16.84 42.57 -21.11
CA LEU A 420 17.76 42.06 -22.12
C LEU A 420 18.69 40.97 -21.54
N ILE A 421 19.25 41.20 -20.36
CA ILE A 421 20.10 40.21 -19.67
C ILE A 421 19.31 38.94 -19.35
N MET A 422 18.04 39.06 -18.94
CA MET A 422 17.18 37.90 -18.72
C MET A 422 16.90 37.09 -20.00
N ARG A 423 16.90 37.75 -21.18
CA ARG A 423 16.83 37.04 -22.48
C ARG A 423 18.14 36.32 -22.75
N HIS A 424 19.29 36.95 -22.55
CA HIS A 424 20.60 36.31 -22.70
C HIS A 424 20.78 35.11 -21.77
N LEU A 425 20.33 35.19 -20.52
CA LEU A 425 20.32 34.05 -19.60
C LEU A 425 19.48 32.88 -20.14
N SER A 426 18.29 33.18 -20.66
CA SER A 426 17.39 32.16 -21.22
C SER A 426 18.00 31.50 -22.45
N GLU A 427 18.73 32.28 -23.27
CA GLU A 427 19.45 31.77 -24.44
C GLU A 427 20.70 30.98 -24.05
N ALA A 428 21.49 31.46 -23.09
CA ALA A 428 22.65 30.74 -22.56
C ALA A 428 22.25 29.36 -21.99
N TRP A 429 21.09 29.26 -21.32
CA TRP A 429 20.54 27.98 -20.87
C TRP A 429 20.15 27.05 -22.04
N ARG A 430 19.63 27.59 -23.15
CA ARG A 430 19.31 26.82 -24.36
C ARG A 430 20.57 26.34 -25.07
N CYS A 431 21.57 27.21 -25.23
CA CYS A 431 22.88 26.87 -25.78
C CYS A 431 23.53 25.77 -24.95
N TRP A 432 23.54 25.91 -23.61
CA TRP A 432 23.99 24.84 -22.71
C TRP A 432 23.20 23.55 -22.96
N SER A 433 21.87 23.60 -23.06
CA SER A 433 21.03 22.41 -23.27
C SER A 433 21.22 21.73 -24.63
N ALA A 434 21.71 22.45 -25.63
CA ALA A 434 21.98 21.97 -26.99
C ALA A 434 23.47 21.63 -27.23
N ASN A 435 24.32 21.83 -26.23
CA ASN A 435 25.78 21.70 -26.34
C ASN A 435 26.41 22.65 -27.39
N ILE A 436 25.88 23.87 -27.49
CA ILE A 436 26.41 24.92 -28.38
C ILE A 436 27.19 25.92 -27.52
N PRO A 437 28.42 26.32 -27.92
CA PRO A 437 29.17 27.33 -27.20
C PRO A 437 28.41 28.67 -27.25
N TRP A 438 28.21 29.27 -26.08
CA TRP A 438 27.55 30.57 -25.95
C TRP A 438 28.61 31.65 -25.77
N ALA A 439 28.80 32.47 -26.80
CA ALA A 439 29.66 33.65 -26.78
C ALA A 439 28.94 34.79 -27.52
N VAL A 440 28.69 35.89 -26.83
CA VAL A 440 28.00 37.06 -27.41
C VAL A 440 29.03 38.16 -27.68
N PRO A 441 29.25 38.56 -28.95
CA PRO A 441 30.15 39.66 -29.27
C PRO A 441 29.73 40.97 -28.56
N GLY A 442 30.69 41.66 -27.93
CA GLY A 442 30.45 42.96 -27.29
C GLY A 442 29.74 42.94 -25.94
N MET A 443 29.57 41.77 -25.30
CA MET A 443 29.02 41.67 -23.95
C MET A 443 30.08 41.98 -22.87
N PRO A 444 29.76 42.75 -21.82
CA PRO A 444 30.65 42.94 -20.67
C PRO A 444 30.99 41.62 -19.97
N GLU A 445 32.26 41.42 -19.65
CA GLU A 445 32.76 40.17 -19.06
C GLU A 445 32.10 39.84 -17.71
N GLU A 446 31.85 40.85 -16.87
CA GLU A 446 31.17 40.67 -15.58
C GLU A 446 29.75 40.08 -15.73
N ILE A 447 29.00 40.57 -16.72
CA ILE A 447 27.64 40.10 -17.01
C ILE A 447 27.70 38.68 -17.59
N ALA A 448 28.65 38.41 -18.48
CA ALA A 448 28.85 37.07 -19.03
C ALA A 448 29.20 36.06 -17.92
N ALA A 449 30.12 36.40 -17.03
CA ALA A 449 30.53 35.57 -15.88
C ALA A 449 29.36 35.32 -14.90
N MET A 450 28.54 36.34 -14.64
CA MET A 450 27.30 36.19 -13.86
C MET A 450 26.34 35.20 -14.54
N ILE A 451 26.07 35.34 -15.84
CA ILE A 451 25.21 34.42 -16.59
C ILE A 451 25.75 32.99 -16.52
N HIS A 452 27.05 32.78 -16.75
CA HIS A 452 27.67 31.46 -16.66
C HIS A 452 27.51 30.83 -15.27
N ARG A 453 27.66 31.61 -14.20
CA ARG A 453 27.46 31.14 -12.82
C ARG A 453 26.04 30.61 -12.60
N TYR A 454 25.03 31.36 -13.05
CA TYR A 454 23.63 30.96 -12.89
C TYR A 454 23.21 29.81 -13.82
N VAL A 455 23.75 29.77 -15.04
CA VAL A 455 23.56 28.63 -15.94
C VAL A 455 24.18 27.36 -15.35
N LYS A 456 25.37 27.46 -14.74
CA LYS A 456 26.00 26.34 -14.02
C LYS A 456 25.17 25.88 -12.82
N LEU A 457 24.69 26.81 -12.00
CA LEU A 457 23.81 26.47 -10.86
C LEU A 457 22.54 25.74 -11.31
N LYS A 458 21.92 26.19 -12.41
CA LYS A 458 20.77 25.52 -13.01
C LYS A 458 21.13 24.16 -13.62
N ALA A 459 22.31 24.04 -14.24
CA ALA A 459 22.83 22.78 -14.76
C ALA A 459 23.05 21.74 -13.66
N ASP A 460 23.67 22.14 -12.54
CA ASP A 460 23.91 21.27 -11.39
C ASP A 460 22.59 20.77 -10.76
N TRP A 461 21.59 21.65 -10.68
CA TRP A 461 20.25 21.25 -10.25
C TRP A 461 19.62 20.26 -11.25
N TYR A 462 19.71 20.54 -12.55
CA TYR A 462 19.15 19.70 -13.62
C TYR A 462 19.76 18.29 -13.62
N VAL A 463 21.09 18.19 -13.53
CA VAL A 463 21.83 16.91 -13.49
C VAL A 463 21.48 16.13 -12.23
N ARG A 464 21.51 16.77 -11.05
CA ARG A 464 21.12 16.11 -9.79
C ARG A 464 19.69 15.57 -9.83
N GLN A 465 18.75 16.33 -10.38
CA GLN A 465 17.37 15.86 -10.56
C GLN A 465 17.28 14.71 -11.56
N ALA A 466 18.05 14.72 -12.65
CA ALA A 466 18.08 13.64 -13.62
C ALA A 466 18.58 12.32 -12.99
N HIS A 467 19.65 12.36 -12.19
CA HIS A 467 20.17 11.20 -11.47
C HIS A 467 19.22 10.71 -10.37
N TYR A 468 18.68 11.62 -9.56
CA TYR A 468 17.74 11.25 -8.49
C TYR A 468 16.50 10.55 -9.06
N ASN A 469 15.93 11.10 -10.13
CA ASN A 469 14.77 10.50 -10.79
C ASN A 469 15.11 9.17 -11.46
N ARG A 470 16.31 9.03 -12.05
CA ARG A 470 16.75 7.76 -12.63
C ARG A 470 16.92 6.67 -11.59
N ALA A 471 17.58 6.98 -10.47
CA ALA A 471 17.73 6.06 -9.36
C ALA A 471 16.37 5.68 -8.72
N ARG A 472 15.38 6.59 -8.75
CA ARG A 472 14.01 6.27 -8.34
C ARG A 472 13.30 5.34 -9.32
N ILE A 473 13.42 5.59 -10.63
CA ILE A 473 12.81 4.78 -11.69
C ILE A 473 13.42 3.37 -11.69
N ALA A 474 14.75 3.26 -11.62
CA ALA A 474 15.46 1.99 -11.60
C ALA A 474 15.10 1.12 -10.39
N ARG A 475 14.78 1.73 -9.24
CA ARG A 475 14.30 1.01 -8.04
C ARG A 475 12.82 0.60 -8.10
N GLY A 476 12.09 0.95 -9.15
CA GLY A 476 10.64 0.74 -9.22
C GLY A 476 9.84 1.64 -8.27
N GLY A 477 10.39 2.79 -7.87
CA GLY A 477 9.69 3.76 -7.05
C GLY A 477 8.52 4.41 -7.79
N THR A 478 7.55 4.97 -7.05
CA THR A 478 6.40 5.64 -7.66
C THR A 478 6.83 6.85 -8.50
N ALA A 479 6.64 6.73 -9.82
CA ALA A 479 7.00 7.72 -10.82
C ALA A 479 5.83 7.97 -11.78
N ASP A 480 5.61 9.23 -12.13
CA ASP A 480 4.56 9.59 -13.08
C ASP A 480 5.06 9.36 -14.51
N LYS A 481 4.16 9.02 -15.44
CA LYS A 481 4.50 8.85 -16.86
C LYS A 481 5.22 10.07 -17.46
N THR A 482 4.79 11.27 -17.07
CA THR A 482 5.41 12.54 -17.51
C THR A 482 6.84 12.68 -16.99
N LEU A 483 7.10 12.21 -15.77
CA LEU A 483 8.44 12.21 -15.18
C LEU A 483 9.37 11.27 -15.94
N CYS A 484 8.94 10.04 -16.26
CA CYS A 484 9.77 9.09 -17.01
C CYS A 484 10.16 9.65 -18.38
N LYS A 485 9.20 10.24 -19.11
CA LYS A 485 9.48 10.89 -20.40
C LYS A 485 10.43 12.07 -20.27
N LYS A 486 10.24 12.93 -19.26
CA LYS A 486 11.17 14.03 -18.97
C LYS A 486 12.56 13.47 -18.68
N ASN A 487 12.68 12.47 -17.81
CA ASN A 487 13.95 11.88 -17.42
C ASN A 487 14.70 11.28 -18.62
N LEU A 488 14.01 10.55 -19.50
CA LEU A 488 14.58 10.04 -20.75
C LEU A 488 15.14 11.18 -21.61
N GLY A 489 14.41 12.28 -21.77
CA GLY A 489 14.87 13.46 -22.49
C GLY A 489 16.03 14.21 -21.82
N GLN A 490 16.18 14.07 -20.49
CA GLN A 490 17.35 14.61 -19.77
C GLN A 490 18.57 13.73 -20.00
N TRP A 491 18.42 12.41 -19.89
CA TRP A 491 19.49 11.45 -20.11
C TRP A 491 19.99 11.44 -21.53
N SER A 492 19.11 11.56 -22.52
CA SER A 492 19.53 11.65 -23.93
C SER A 492 20.42 12.86 -24.18
N ARG A 493 20.07 14.02 -23.60
CA ARG A 493 20.90 15.24 -23.71
C ARG A 493 22.25 15.09 -23.01
N LEU A 494 22.26 14.50 -21.82
CA LEU A 494 23.51 14.29 -21.06
C LEU A 494 24.42 13.29 -21.78
N TYR A 495 23.86 12.22 -22.32
CA TYR A 495 24.60 11.25 -23.12
C TYR A 495 25.22 11.88 -24.37
N LEU A 496 24.46 12.69 -25.11
CA LEU A 496 24.96 13.34 -26.33
C LEU A 496 26.05 14.37 -26.05
N LYS A 497 25.98 15.07 -24.90
CA LYS A 497 27.05 15.98 -24.48
C LYS A 497 28.35 15.23 -24.22
N ASP A 498 28.28 14.15 -23.46
CA ASP A 498 29.42 13.31 -23.14
C ASP A 498 30.02 12.68 -24.42
N GLU A 499 29.16 12.26 -25.35
CA GLU A 499 29.60 11.70 -26.64
C GLU A 499 30.25 12.77 -27.55
N HIS A 500 29.74 14.00 -27.57
CA HIS A 500 30.41 15.11 -28.28
C HIS A 500 31.79 15.41 -27.68
N ASP A 501 31.89 15.45 -26.35
CA ASP A 501 33.14 15.71 -25.65
C ASP A 501 34.16 14.59 -25.90
N ARG A 502 33.71 13.33 -25.91
CA ARG A 502 34.53 12.16 -26.24
C ARG A 502 35.08 12.23 -27.66
N GLN A 503 34.26 12.63 -28.64
CA GLN A 503 34.69 12.77 -30.04
C GLN A 503 35.63 13.96 -30.23
N ALA A 504 35.38 15.09 -29.54
CA ALA A 504 36.26 16.25 -29.55
C ALA A 504 37.64 15.91 -28.97
N ARG A 505 37.70 15.13 -27.88
CA ARG A 505 38.96 14.61 -27.32
C ARG A 505 39.70 13.74 -28.31
N TYR A 506 39.01 12.79 -28.96
CA TYR A 506 39.63 11.95 -29.98
C TYR A 506 40.19 12.75 -31.16
N ALA A 507 39.50 13.81 -31.60
CA ALA A 507 39.99 14.68 -32.66
C ALA A 507 41.20 15.54 -32.23
N ALA A 508 41.28 15.92 -30.95
CA ALA A 508 42.37 16.74 -30.41
C ALA A 508 43.61 15.92 -30.04
N GLU A 509 43.42 14.78 -29.38
CA GLU A 509 44.48 13.91 -28.87
C GLU A 509 44.95 12.89 -29.92
N GLY A 510 44.14 12.63 -30.94
CA GLY A 510 44.41 11.62 -31.97
C GLY A 510 43.97 10.21 -31.56
N PRO A 511 44.36 9.18 -32.34
CA PRO A 511 43.99 7.80 -32.08
C PRO A 511 44.51 7.29 -30.74
N PHE A 512 43.63 6.71 -29.91
CA PHE A 512 44.02 6.08 -28.63
C PHE A 512 44.86 4.81 -28.80
N ILE A 513 44.89 4.23 -30.01
CA ILE A 513 45.70 3.05 -30.32
C ILE A 513 47.09 3.49 -30.79
N SER A 514 48.13 2.92 -30.18
CA SER A 514 49.50 3.16 -30.64
C SER A 514 49.73 2.51 -32.01
N THR A 515 50.62 3.10 -32.81
CA THR A 515 50.98 2.56 -34.13
C THR A 515 51.56 1.15 -34.03
N GLU A 516 52.38 0.88 -33.02
CA GLU A 516 52.93 -0.45 -32.75
C GLU A 516 51.84 -1.49 -32.44
N ALA A 517 50.88 -1.14 -31.57
CA ALA A 517 49.75 -2.03 -31.27
C ALA A 517 48.87 -2.26 -32.51
N ALA A 518 48.63 -1.24 -33.32
CA ALA A 518 47.86 -1.37 -34.56
C ALA A 518 48.55 -2.30 -35.57
N VAL A 519 49.87 -2.16 -35.77
CA VAL A 519 50.65 -3.07 -36.63
C VAL A 519 50.65 -4.49 -36.06
N GLY A 520 50.76 -4.64 -34.73
CA GLY A 520 50.65 -5.93 -34.06
C GLY A 520 49.30 -6.61 -34.32
N ILE A 521 48.18 -5.90 -34.14
CA ILE A 521 46.83 -6.44 -34.41
C ILE A 521 46.67 -6.80 -35.89
N TYR A 522 47.14 -5.93 -36.80
CA TYR A 522 47.03 -6.15 -38.24
C TYR A 522 47.83 -7.38 -38.71
N THR A 523 49.08 -7.50 -38.26
CA THR A 523 49.97 -8.63 -38.61
C THR A 523 49.44 -9.96 -38.05
N GLN A 524 48.94 -9.97 -36.82
CA GLN A 524 48.27 -11.15 -36.24
C GLN A 524 47.03 -11.57 -37.05
N LEU A 525 46.20 -10.60 -37.45
CA LEU A 525 45.03 -10.89 -38.28
C LEU A 525 45.43 -11.43 -39.66
N ALA A 526 46.49 -10.87 -40.26
CA ALA A 526 47.01 -11.35 -41.55
C ALA A 526 47.51 -12.80 -41.47
N HIS A 527 48.33 -13.12 -40.46
CA HIS A 527 48.80 -14.48 -40.22
C HIS A 527 47.64 -15.46 -39.96
N TRP A 528 46.60 -15.04 -39.22
CA TRP A 528 45.41 -15.85 -38.97
C TRP A 528 44.65 -16.18 -40.26
N LEU A 529 44.43 -15.19 -41.12
CA LEU A 529 43.72 -15.38 -42.39
C LEU A 529 44.52 -16.22 -43.39
N GLU A 530 45.85 -16.06 -43.41
CA GLU A 530 46.76 -16.86 -44.25
C GLU A 530 46.77 -18.34 -43.80
N ALA A 531 46.86 -18.59 -42.49
CA ALA A 531 46.79 -19.95 -41.93
C ALA A 531 45.47 -20.66 -42.28
N ARG A 532 44.36 -19.91 -42.34
CA ARG A 532 43.03 -20.40 -42.75
C ARG A 532 42.87 -20.53 -44.27
N ARG A 533 43.86 -20.12 -45.07
CA ARG A 533 43.80 -20.03 -46.54
C ARG A 533 42.55 -19.26 -47.01
N PHE A 534 42.21 -18.19 -46.30
CA PHE A 534 40.97 -17.44 -46.54
C PHE A 534 41.01 -16.72 -47.89
N LYS A 535 39.94 -16.86 -48.67
CA LYS A 535 39.77 -16.13 -49.94
C LYS A 535 38.97 -14.86 -49.69
N VAL A 536 39.52 -13.70 -50.04
CA VAL A 536 38.87 -12.39 -49.86
C VAL A 536 37.48 -12.36 -50.53
N ILE A 537 36.49 -11.83 -49.82
CA ILE A 537 35.11 -11.68 -50.32
C ILE A 537 35.11 -10.70 -51.49
N PRO A 538 34.68 -11.10 -52.70
CA PRO A 538 34.65 -10.23 -53.86
C PRO A 538 33.48 -9.24 -53.75
N MET A 539 33.57 -8.18 -54.54
CA MET A 539 32.41 -7.32 -54.78
C MET A 539 31.28 -8.13 -55.47
N PRO A 540 29.99 -7.92 -55.15
CA PRO A 540 28.88 -8.51 -55.87
C PRO A 540 29.00 -8.26 -57.38
N LYS A 541 29.13 -9.34 -58.16
CA LYS A 541 29.26 -9.27 -59.63
C LYS A 541 28.00 -8.68 -60.25
N ALA A 542 28.09 -8.13 -61.47
CA ALA A 542 26.93 -7.60 -62.19
C ALA A 542 25.79 -8.64 -62.29
N THR A 543 26.14 -9.88 -62.62
CA THR A 543 25.27 -11.05 -62.60
C THR A 543 25.75 -12.04 -61.53
N TYR A 544 25.04 -12.11 -60.41
CA TYR A 544 25.32 -13.06 -59.33
C TYR A 544 24.09 -13.94 -59.08
N ALA A 545 24.31 -15.26 -58.99
CA ALA A 545 23.24 -16.25 -59.04
C ALA A 545 22.24 -16.17 -57.87
N HIS A 546 22.67 -15.63 -56.73
CA HIS A 546 21.84 -15.54 -55.51
C HIS A 546 21.39 -14.11 -55.18
N ASP A 547 21.59 -13.14 -56.09
CA ASP A 547 21.30 -11.73 -55.82
C ASP A 547 19.84 -11.48 -55.45
N THR A 548 18.92 -12.07 -56.21
CA THR A 548 17.48 -11.91 -55.98
C THR A 548 17.06 -12.51 -54.65
N LYS A 549 17.62 -13.68 -54.29
CA LYS A 549 17.36 -14.34 -53.00
C LYS A 549 17.90 -13.54 -51.80
N ILE A 550 19.10 -12.97 -51.94
CA ILE A 550 19.69 -12.11 -50.91
C ILE A 550 18.85 -10.84 -50.74
N LEU A 551 18.38 -10.26 -51.85
CA LEU A 551 17.49 -9.10 -51.80
C LEU A 551 16.16 -9.41 -51.13
N THR A 552 15.51 -10.53 -51.45
CA THR A 552 14.22 -10.88 -50.83
C THR A 552 14.37 -11.06 -49.31
N LEU A 553 15.41 -11.77 -48.85
CA LEU A 553 15.68 -11.92 -47.41
C LEU A 553 15.95 -10.57 -46.72
N ALA A 554 16.70 -9.68 -47.38
CA ALA A 554 16.98 -8.35 -46.88
C ALA A 554 15.71 -7.48 -46.75
N LEU A 555 14.78 -7.57 -47.71
CA LEU A 555 13.52 -6.84 -47.71
C LEU A 555 12.52 -7.42 -46.69
N GLU A 556 12.46 -8.74 -46.53
CA GLU A 556 11.62 -9.39 -45.50
C GLU A 556 12.00 -8.92 -44.10
N LYS A 557 13.29 -8.91 -43.77
CA LYS A 557 13.81 -8.43 -42.48
C LYS A 557 13.43 -6.97 -42.18
N LEU A 558 13.45 -6.11 -43.20
CA LEU A 558 13.02 -4.72 -43.05
C LEU A 558 11.50 -4.61 -42.85
N LYS A 559 10.72 -5.41 -43.58
CA LYS A 559 9.25 -5.44 -43.49
C LYS A 559 8.77 -5.94 -42.12
N GLU A 560 9.41 -6.95 -41.53
CA GLU A 560 9.08 -7.51 -40.21
C GLU A 560 9.16 -6.48 -39.06
N THR A 561 9.95 -5.41 -39.24
CA THR A 561 10.10 -4.36 -38.24
C THR A 561 8.81 -3.55 -38.04
N TYR A 562 7.90 -3.56 -39.02
CA TYR A 562 6.70 -2.74 -39.05
C TYR A 562 5.44 -3.56 -38.73
N ASN A 563 4.82 -3.25 -37.59
CA ASN A 563 3.51 -3.78 -37.22
C ASN A 563 2.39 -3.06 -37.99
N MET A 564 1.66 -3.81 -38.84
CA MET A 564 0.57 -3.29 -39.69
C MET A 564 -0.57 -2.57 -38.95
N GLY A 565 -0.69 -2.74 -37.63
CA GLY A 565 -1.72 -2.08 -36.80
C GLY A 565 -1.32 -0.75 -36.15
N ALA A 566 -0.06 -0.32 -36.29
CA ALA A 566 0.43 0.93 -35.69
C ALA A 566 0.31 2.11 -36.66
N LYS A 567 0.16 3.34 -36.14
CA LYS A 567 0.25 4.55 -36.97
C LYS A 567 1.69 4.75 -37.44
N LEU A 568 1.91 4.72 -38.74
CA LEU A 568 3.22 4.90 -39.35
C LEU A 568 3.56 6.39 -39.50
N THR A 569 4.84 6.70 -39.33
CA THR A 569 5.44 8.01 -39.61
C THR A 569 5.67 8.16 -41.12
N ALA A 570 5.78 9.39 -41.63
CA ALA A 570 6.05 9.64 -43.05
C ALA A 570 7.29 8.89 -43.58
N SER A 571 8.39 8.88 -42.81
CA SER A 571 9.60 8.13 -43.18
C SER A 571 9.40 6.61 -43.22
N GLN A 572 8.53 6.08 -42.36
CA GLN A 572 8.20 4.65 -42.32
C GLN A 572 7.28 4.27 -43.49
N GLN A 573 6.38 5.17 -43.89
CA GLN A 573 5.55 5.01 -45.09
C GLN A 573 6.42 5.05 -46.36
N GLU A 574 7.38 5.98 -46.42
CA GLU A 574 8.37 6.02 -47.50
C GLU A 574 9.22 4.74 -47.55
N GLU A 575 9.66 4.22 -46.40
CA GLU A 575 10.39 2.95 -46.32
C GLU A 575 9.56 1.77 -46.85
N LEU A 576 8.28 1.66 -46.46
CA LEU A 576 7.40 0.61 -46.99
C LEU A 576 7.16 0.76 -48.50
N ALA A 577 6.96 1.98 -49.00
CA ALA A 577 6.79 2.22 -50.42
C ALA A 577 8.04 1.85 -51.22
N LEU A 578 9.23 2.13 -50.70
CA LEU A 578 10.50 1.73 -51.30
C LEU A 578 10.73 0.21 -51.25
N ILE A 579 10.27 -0.45 -50.19
CA ILE A 579 10.31 -1.92 -50.08
C ILE A 579 9.37 -2.56 -51.11
N GLU A 580 8.14 -2.05 -51.25
CA GLU A 580 7.18 -2.52 -52.25
C GLU A 580 7.72 -2.32 -53.68
N ALA A 581 8.24 -1.14 -53.99
CA ALA A 581 8.88 -0.87 -55.28
C ALA A 581 10.09 -1.79 -55.55
N ALA A 582 10.83 -2.18 -54.51
CA ALA A 582 11.94 -3.12 -54.62
C ALA A 582 11.49 -4.56 -54.91
N TYR A 583 10.30 -4.97 -54.46
CA TYR A 583 9.70 -6.26 -54.82
C TYR A 583 9.21 -6.26 -56.27
N ASP A 584 8.62 -5.16 -56.74
CA ASP A 584 8.12 -5.04 -58.11
C ASP A 584 9.26 -5.00 -59.15
N ALA A 585 10.36 -4.28 -58.83
CA ALA A 585 11.50 -4.10 -59.72
C ALA A 585 12.85 -4.48 -59.05
N PRO A 586 13.14 -5.78 -58.86
CA PRO A 586 14.32 -6.23 -58.12
C PRO A 586 15.63 -5.96 -58.86
N HIS A 587 15.66 -6.08 -60.19
CA HIS A 587 16.88 -5.87 -60.98
C HIS A 587 17.33 -4.40 -61.00
N GLU A 588 16.38 -3.47 -61.11
CA GLU A 588 16.67 -2.03 -61.02
C GLU A 588 17.19 -1.66 -59.63
N THR A 589 16.54 -2.20 -58.58
CA THR A 589 16.96 -2.00 -57.19
C THR A 589 18.35 -2.54 -56.94
N LEU A 590 18.70 -3.73 -57.45
CA LEU A 590 20.06 -4.30 -57.37
C LEU A 590 21.11 -3.44 -58.08
N ALA A 591 20.78 -2.93 -59.26
CA ALA A 591 21.68 -2.01 -59.98
C ALA A 591 21.92 -0.73 -59.18
N ARG A 592 20.87 -0.19 -58.55
CA ARG A 592 20.96 0.97 -57.64
C ARG A 592 21.83 0.65 -56.43
N ILE A 593 21.62 -0.51 -55.77
CA ILE A 593 22.41 -0.92 -54.61
C ILE A 593 23.90 -1.04 -54.96
N LYS A 594 24.23 -1.75 -56.04
CA LYS A 594 25.63 -1.90 -56.48
C LYS A 594 26.27 -0.56 -56.83
N ARG A 595 25.51 0.36 -57.44
CA ARG A 595 25.96 1.73 -57.70
C ARG A 595 26.26 2.49 -56.40
N HIS A 596 25.40 2.39 -55.39
CA HIS A 596 25.64 3.00 -54.07
C HIS A 596 26.92 2.47 -53.43
N ILE A 597 27.13 1.15 -53.42
CA ILE A 597 28.35 0.55 -52.84
C ILE A 597 29.62 1.05 -53.57
N LEU A 598 29.56 1.19 -54.90
CA LEU A 598 30.71 1.64 -55.68
C LEU A 598 31.02 3.14 -55.49
N ALA A 599 30.01 4.01 -55.58
CA ALA A 599 30.22 5.44 -55.72
C ALA A 599 29.98 6.26 -54.45
N GLN A 600 29.10 5.83 -53.54
CA GLN A 600 28.69 6.64 -52.39
C GLN A 600 29.72 6.52 -51.26
N ARG A 601 30.23 7.67 -50.79
CA ARG A 601 31.17 7.79 -49.66
C ARG A 601 30.73 8.79 -48.59
N ALA A 602 29.75 9.64 -48.91
CA ALA A 602 29.08 10.54 -47.98
C ALA A 602 27.61 10.10 -47.83
N PHE A 603 27.14 10.06 -46.60
CA PHE A 603 25.81 9.54 -46.24
C PHE A 603 24.98 10.62 -45.56
N ARG A 604 23.66 10.42 -45.52
CA ARG A 604 22.75 11.32 -44.82
C ARG A 604 22.96 11.23 -43.29
N PRO A 605 22.62 12.28 -42.53
CA PRO A 605 22.75 12.24 -41.08
C PRO A 605 21.82 11.20 -40.47
N VAL A 606 22.34 10.41 -39.53
CA VAL A 606 21.58 9.39 -38.80
C VAL A 606 20.92 10.03 -37.58
N SER A 607 19.60 9.84 -37.46
CA SER A 607 18.86 10.28 -36.27
C SER A 607 19.10 9.33 -35.10
N ILE A 608 19.11 9.86 -33.87
CA ILE A 608 19.28 9.07 -32.65
C ILE A 608 18.09 9.29 -31.71
N GLU A 609 17.46 8.19 -31.34
CA GLU A 609 16.43 8.14 -30.31
C GLU A 609 16.91 7.23 -29.17
N PHE A 610 16.29 7.36 -28.00
CA PHE A 610 16.64 6.52 -26.86
C PHE A 610 15.43 5.75 -26.40
N VAL A 611 15.61 4.46 -26.19
CA VAL A 611 14.58 3.58 -25.63
C VAL A 611 14.93 3.29 -24.17
N ASP A 612 13.94 3.47 -23.30
CA ASP A 612 14.08 3.27 -21.86
C ASP A 612 13.51 1.90 -21.45
N VAL A 613 14.39 1.03 -20.94
CA VAL A 613 14.01 -0.26 -20.32
C VAL A 613 13.87 -0.11 -18.80
N PHE A 614 13.80 1.13 -18.30
CA PHE A 614 13.77 1.56 -16.89
C PHE A 614 15.03 1.25 -16.07
N SER A 615 15.75 0.18 -16.41
CA SER A 615 17.07 -0.16 -15.85
C SER A 615 18.18 0.63 -16.53
N HIS A 616 18.34 0.43 -17.83
CA HIS A 616 19.28 1.14 -18.69
C HIS A 616 18.53 1.79 -19.86
N VAL A 617 19.23 2.70 -20.54
CA VAL A 617 18.77 3.38 -21.73
C VAL A 617 19.73 3.01 -22.84
N TYR A 618 19.21 2.60 -24.00
CA TYR A 618 20.03 2.30 -25.16
C TYR A 618 19.62 3.17 -26.35
N PRO A 619 20.58 3.53 -27.21
CA PRO A 619 20.30 4.32 -28.41
C PRO A 619 19.68 3.46 -29.51
N CYS A 620 18.76 4.04 -30.25
CA CYS A 620 18.17 3.53 -31.47
C CYS A 620 18.49 4.51 -32.61
N TYR A 621 19.06 4.00 -33.68
CA TYR A 621 19.50 4.80 -34.82
C TYR A 621 18.47 4.74 -35.94
N GLY A 622 18.00 5.91 -36.39
CA GLY A 622 17.14 6.05 -37.55
C GLY A 622 17.95 6.46 -38.78
N VAL A 623 18.24 5.48 -39.64
CA VAL A 623 18.94 5.62 -40.91
C VAL A 623 17.94 5.91 -42.04
N ASP A 624 18.38 6.56 -43.11
CA ASP A 624 17.57 6.85 -44.29
C ASP A 624 17.05 5.56 -44.96
N PRO A 625 15.77 5.51 -45.40
CA PRO A 625 15.20 4.30 -45.98
C PRO A 625 15.95 3.72 -47.19
N LEU A 626 16.53 4.56 -48.05
CA LEU A 626 17.29 4.08 -49.22
C LEU A 626 18.61 3.43 -48.79
N GLU A 627 19.32 4.08 -47.86
CA GLU A 627 20.57 3.59 -47.29
C GLU A 627 20.34 2.29 -46.48
N LYS A 628 19.20 2.19 -45.78
CA LYS A 628 18.81 0.95 -45.08
C LYS A 628 18.65 -0.25 -46.01
N ILE A 629 18.07 -0.08 -47.20
CA ILE A 629 17.91 -1.18 -48.17
C ILE A 629 19.29 -1.64 -48.66
N THR A 630 20.19 -0.70 -48.97
CA THR A 630 21.56 -1.03 -49.39
C THR A 630 22.33 -1.75 -48.29
N ASP A 631 22.21 -1.28 -47.04
CA ASP A 631 22.89 -1.87 -45.88
C ASP A 631 22.33 -3.25 -45.55
N SER A 632 21.02 -3.45 -45.63
CA SER A 632 20.38 -4.75 -45.41
C SER A 632 20.83 -5.79 -46.45
N TYR A 633 20.89 -5.40 -47.73
CA TYR A 633 21.43 -6.26 -48.78
C TYR A 633 22.92 -6.56 -48.56
N LEU A 634 23.73 -5.54 -48.29
CA LEU A 634 25.17 -5.71 -48.06
C LEU A 634 25.45 -6.59 -46.84
N ALA A 635 24.73 -6.39 -45.74
CA ALA A 635 24.82 -7.23 -44.55
C ALA A 635 24.50 -8.69 -44.91
N THR A 636 23.38 -8.94 -45.59
CA THR A 636 22.98 -10.30 -45.97
C THR A 636 24.00 -10.95 -46.91
N TYR A 637 24.53 -10.20 -47.88
CA TYR A 637 25.59 -10.65 -48.78
C TYR A 637 26.87 -11.02 -48.03
N LEU A 638 27.34 -10.16 -47.12
CA LEU A 638 28.55 -10.39 -46.35
C LEU A 638 28.41 -11.59 -45.43
N HIS A 639 27.28 -11.79 -44.76
CA HIS A 639 27.05 -12.96 -43.92
C HIS A 639 27.05 -14.25 -44.75
N TYR A 640 26.39 -14.24 -45.92
CA TYR A 640 26.35 -15.40 -46.81
C TYR A 640 27.75 -15.81 -47.32
N GLU A 641 28.54 -14.85 -47.83
CA GLU A 641 29.89 -15.15 -48.31
C GLU A 641 30.87 -15.44 -47.17
N ALA A 642 30.69 -14.85 -45.99
CA ALA A 642 31.52 -15.11 -44.80
C ALA A 642 31.34 -16.55 -44.31
N ASP A 643 30.12 -17.05 -44.23
CA ASP A 643 29.83 -18.43 -43.81
C ASP A 643 30.32 -19.44 -44.85
N ARG A 644 30.02 -19.21 -46.13
CA ARG A 644 30.49 -20.05 -47.25
C ARG A 644 32.01 -20.23 -47.28
N ARG A 645 32.76 -19.24 -46.81
CA ARG A 645 34.23 -19.24 -46.78
C ARG A 645 34.81 -19.57 -45.41
N GLY A 646 33.97 -19.85 -44.41
CA GLY A 646 34.40 -20.14 -43.05
C GLY A 646 35.20 -19.01 -42.41
N LEU A 647 34.78 -17.75 -42.57
CA LEU A 647 35.46 -16.59 -41.98
C LEU A 647 35.43 -16.65 -40.44
N PHE A 648 34.25 -16.91 -39.87
CA PHE A 648 34.05 -16.98 -38.42
C PHE A 648 34.35 -18.40 -37.90
N PRO A 649 35.21 -18.57 -36.89
CA PRO A 649 35.45 -19.85 -36.25
C PRO A 649 34.32 -20.21 -35.25
N ASN A 650 34.24 -21.49 -34.87
CA ASN A 650 33.12 -22.05 -34.09
C ASN A 650 32.90 -21.42 -32.71
N TRP A 651 33.92 -20.75 -32.14
CA TRP A 651 33.80 -20.08 -30.84
C TRP A 651 33.15 -18.69 -30.90
N VAL A 652 32.98 -18.12 -32.11
CA VAL A 652 32.25 -16.87 -32.28
C VAL A 652 30.76 -17.19 -32.23
N LYS A 653 30.13 -16.87 -31.10
CA LYS A 653 28.69 -17.05 -30.86
C LYS A 653 28.05 -15.68 -30.66
N PRO A 654 26.77 -15.47 -31.05
CA PRO A 654 25.77 -16.46 -31.47
C PRO A 654 25.94 -16.97 -32.92
N THR A 655 25.50 -18.21 -33.17
CA THR A 655 25.47 -18.86 -34.51
C THR A 655 24.04 -19.26 -34.88
N ASP A 656 23.74 -19.35 -36.18
CA ASP A 656 22.39 -19.66 -36.68
C ASP A 656 21.94 -21.12 -36.40
N SER A 657 22.89 -22.02 -36.15
CA SER A 657 22.61 -23.44 -35.89
C SER A 657 21.92 -23.72 -34.54
N GLU A 658 22.10 -22.83 -33.55
CA GLU A 658 21.82 -23.14 -32.15
C GLU A 658 21.21 -21.93 -31.43
N PRO A 659 20.06 -22.10 -30.75
CA PRO A 659 19.54 -21.06 -29.88
C PRO A 659 20.36 -20.95 -28.59
N ILE A 660 20.31 -19.78 -27.93
CA ILE A 660 21.10 -19.47 -26.72
C ILE A 660 20.98 -20.53 -25.61
N PRO A 661 19.80 -21.11 -25.30
CA PRO A 661 19.70 -22.15 -24.28
C PRO A 661 20.46 -23.45 -24.63
N VAL A 662 20.49 -23.82 -25.91
CA VAL A 662 21.24 -25.00 -26.39
C VAL A 662 22.73 -24.73 -26.31
N LEU A 663 23.17 -23.52 -26.65
CA LEU A 663 24.56 -23.11 -26.46
C LEU A 663 25.02 -23.23 -25.01
N LEU A 664 24.18 -22.80 -24.05
CA LEU A 664 24.49 -22.94 -22.62
C LEU A 664 24.58 -24.41 -22.21
N HIS A 665 23.68 -25.25 -22.69
CA HIS A 665 23.72 -26.69 -22.44
C HIS A 665 24.98 -27.34 -23.02
N GLN A 666 25.35 -27.01 -24.26
CA GLN A 666 26.58 -27.51 -24.89
C GLN A 666 27.83 -27.01 -24.18
N PHE A 667 27.84 -25.77 -23.68
CA PHE A 667 28.96 -25.23 -22.91
C PHE A 667 29.17 -26.03 -21.61
N VAL A 668 28.09 -26.30 -20.86
CA VAL A 668 28.15 -27.10 -19.63
C VAL A 668 28.55 -28.54 -19.91
N SER A 669 27.97 -29.16 -20.96
CA SER A 669 28.35 -30.50 -21.40
C SER A 669 29.81 -30.57 -21.84
N GLY A 670 30.29 -29.55 -22.55
CA GLY A 670 31.68 -29.41 -22.99
C GLY A 670 32.65 -29.38 -21.82
N ILE A 671 32.34 -28.62 -20.75
CA ILE A 671 33.15 -28.62 -19.51
C ILE A 671 33.14 -30.00 -18.85
N ASN A 672 31.98 -30.65 -18.80
CA ASN A 672 31.85 -31.95 -18.14
C ASN A 672 32.57 -33.09 -18.87
N ASN A 673 32.73 -32.97 -20.19
CA ASN A 673 33.39 -33.97 -21.03
C ASN A 673 34.91 -33.74 -21.16
N LEU A 674 35.49 -32.80 -20.41
CA LEU A 674 36.93 -32.61 -20.35
C LEU A 674 37.57 -33.71 -19.46
N ASP A 675 38.70 -34.24 -19.90
CA ASP A 675 39.43 -35.27 -19.15
C ASP A 675 39.89 -34.73 -17.78
N ASN A 676 39.57 -35.47 -16.73
CA ASN A 676 39.95 -35.21 -15.33
C ASN A 676 39.62 -33.79 -14.82
N ALA A 677 38.63 -33.11 -15.43
CA ALA A 677 38.29 -31.73 -15.08
C ALA A 677 37.83 -31.55 -13.63
N TRP A 678 37.30 -32.60 -13.01
CA TRP A 678 36.80 -32.58 -11.63
C TRP A 678 37.78 -33.22 -10.63
N GLU A 679 38.89 -33.78 -11.09
CA GLU A 679 39.93 -34.35 -10.22
C GLU A 679 40.80 -33.22 -9.66
N THR A 680 40.94 -33.17 -8.34
CA THR A 680 41.70 -32.13 -7.62
C THR A 680 42.81 -32.68 -6.73
N GLU A 681 43.13 -33.98 -6.87
CA GLU A 681 44.11 -34.68 -6.03
C GLU A 681 45.54 -34.14 -6.21
N ASP A 682 45.90 -33.72 -7.44
CA ASP A 682 47.22 -33.17 -7.78
C ASP A 682 47.33 -31.63 -7.59
N GLY A 683 46.33 -30.99 -6.98
CA GLY A 683 46.27 -29.53 -6.86
C GLY A 683 45.83 -28.81 -8.14
N SER A 684 45.23 -29.53 -9.08
CA SER A 684 44.55 -28.97 -10.27
C SER A 684 43.36 -28.09 -9.88
N SER A 685 43.10 -27.05 -10.68
CA SER A 685 41.94 -26.17 -10.51
C SER A 685 41.33 -25.77 -11.84
N VAL A 686 39.99 -25.70 -11.89
CA VAL A 686 39.24 -25.22 -13.06
C VAL A 686 38.84 -23.76 -12.83
N VAL A 687 39.17 -22.89 -13.79
CA VAL A 687 38.86 -21.47 -13.74
C VAL A 687 37.95 -21.09 -14.89
N VAL A 688 36.79 -20.52 -14.58
CA VAL A 688 35.86 -19.97 -15.56
C VAL A 688 35.94 -18.44 -15.54
N LEU A 689 36.41 -17.85 -16.64
CA LEU A 689 36.48 -16.40 -16.80
C LEU A 689 35.28 -15.90 -17.60
N GLN A 690 34.43 -15.07 -16.98
CA GLN A 690 33.38 -14.34 -17.65
C GLN A 690 33.64 -12.85 -17.58
N THR A 691 33.92 -12.22 -18.73
CA THR A 691 34.14 -10.79 -18.83
C THR A 691 33.35 -10.20 -20.00
N LYS A 692 33.07 -8.90 -19.93
CA LYS A 692 32.53 -8.13 -21.04
C LYS A 692 33.65 -7.25 -21.58
N LEU A 693 33.85 -7.28 -22.90
CA LEU A 693 34.77 -6.37 -23.58
C LEU A 693 34.14 -4.97 -23.54
N ASN A 694 34.48 -4.22 -22.49
CA ASN A 694 34.05 -2.84 -22.34
C ASN A 694 34.94 -1.94 -23.19
N ARG A 695 34.37 -0.85 -23.71
CA ARG A 695 35.19 0.24 -24.23
C ARG A 695 36.01 0.79 -23.04
N PRO A 696 37.34 0.96 -23.16
CA PRO A 696 38.10 1.67 -22.14
C PRO A 696 37.48 3.07 -22.00
N SER A 697 37.22 3.46 -20.75
CA SER A 697 36.60 4.73 -20.37
C SER A 697 37.44 5.93 -20.78
#